data_AF-A0A8C9TM97-F1
#
_entry.id   AF-A0A8C9TM97-F1
#
_cell.length_a   1.000
_cell.length_b   1.000
_cell.length_c   1.000
_cell.angle_alpha   90.00
_cell.angle_beta   90.00
_cell.angle_gamma   90.00
#
_symmetry.space_group_name_H-M   'P 1'
#
loop_
_entity.id
_entity.type
_entity.pdbx_description
1 polymer ?
#
loop_
_entity_poly.entity_id
_entity_poly.type
_entity_poly.pdbx_seq_one_letter_code
_entity_poly.pdbx_strand_id
1 'polypeptide(L)'
;MCLVHLLFTTAVLPSQPVEIEIEAPEHSLKRQRREKRKAEFETYLRRMVKRFNKELLVDMHKVHLLCLVANGIFRNRLCSDPDLLAIALSLLPARFTTTPPEDVDTSFLCSLLKWFGATFTMNPELPEKPQESARDVLEKRFGSHCARDHQEMTHLFLIMLRSIRLFCRLVLSLQPVPLKAAPDKVRPFVREKRSARSRSSGPERGGKRQRKREKEQKEETEEEKEGVETAAVLKPKNKQRRSVASKVCYKEESSEGEEVSDGEEFRASSAEDSEDSEAEVNRRPGRKGRGRGEASRNQDNRKDENSEEEVIKSFKRKRGKGEDEWLEVYLEQAERWVCLDVQQTGVGQPMLCSRQATQPLSYVLAVDGDGCLKDLGCKYDPTWLTSTRKRRVDQEWWEESLQSFRSPASPREEKEDKELQAKLLDKPLPTSIAEYKNHPLYALKRHLLKYEALYPPTAAILGYCRGEAVYSRDCIHTLHSRDTWLKEARTVRLGEVPYKMVKGFSNRSRKARLEPQNRDIDDLALFGHWQTEEFQPPVAVDGKVPRNEFGNVYLFRACMLPVGCVHMRLPNLHRVARKLDIDCAAAVTGFDFHGGFSHPVTDGYIVCEEYQEVLQAAWENEQELIEKKEREKREKRVLANWALLAKGLLIKERLRKRYGAKGVEQMPGQEGLSSGEEEEGERQTAAVDLATYWPQNRQEDQGAEASGQKPITKREKKGQEKHLFPFEKV
;
A
#
# COMPACT_ATOMS: atom_id res chain seq x y z
N MET A 1 50.35 65.47 45.12
CA MET A 1 50.57 64.01 45.21
C MET A 1 50.32 63.40 43.83
N CYS A 2 51.35 62.73 43.30
CA CYS A 2 51.42 61.69 42.24
C CYS A 2 50.48 61.78 41.02
N LEU A 3 50.96 62.10 39.80
CA LEU A 3 51.76 61.29 38.85
C LEU A 3 50.93 60.31 37.96
N VAL A 4 50.89 60.65 36.66
CA VAL A 4 50.90 59.81 35.42
C VAL A 4 49.74 58.85 35.14
N HIS A 5 48.94 59.13 34.09
CA HIS A 5 49.07 58.47 32.77
C HIS A 5 47.96 58.93 31.81
N LEU A 6 48.36 59.73 30.81
CA LEU A 6 47.72 59.75 29.49
C LEU A 6 48.03 58.42 28.80
N LEU A 7 47.02 57.74 28.25
CA LEU A 7 47.14 57.03 26.98
C LEU A 7 45.75 56.91 26.32
N PHE A 8 45.71 57.47 25.11
CA PHE A 8 44.62 57.41 24.14
C PHE A 8 44.21 55.97 23.82
N THR A 9 42.90 55.70 23.76
CA THR A 9 42.36 54.59 22.98
C THR A 9 41.47 55.18 21.88
N THR A 10 42.04 55.26 20.68
CA THR A 10 41.31 55.55 19.46
C THR A 10 40.40 54.37 19.15
N ALA A 11 39.08 54.60 19.12
CA ALA A 11 38.13 53.62 18.62
C ALA A 11 38.33 53.45 17.11
N VAL A 12 38.91 52.33 16.70
CA VAL A 12 39.03 51.93 15.29
C VAL A 12 37.63 51.55 14.79
N LEU A 13 37.03 52.40 13.97
CA LEU A 13 35.87 52.05 13.15
C LEU A 13 36.32 51.03 12.10
N PRO A 14 35.62 49.90 11.91
CA PRO A 14 35.98 48.94 10.86
C PRO A 14 35.76 49.59 9.49
N SER A 15 36.86 49.83 8.77
CA SER A 15 36.90 50.41 7.43
C SER A 15 36.67 49.35 6.35
N GLN A 16 35.56 48.61 6.44
CA GLN A 16 35.07 47.82 5.32
C GLN A 16 33.59 48.16 5.11
N PRO A 17 33.19 48.67 3.93
CA PRO A 17 31.79 48.86 3.63
C PRO A 17 31.10 47.49 3.69
N VAL A 18 30.10 47.36 4.54
CA VAL A 18 29.22 46.19 4.55
C VAL A 18 28.37 46.29 3.29
N GLU A 19 28.73 45.55 2.25
CA GLU A 19 27.88 45.35 1.08
C GLU A 19 26.64 44.56 1.53
N ILE A 20 25.57 45.26 1.84
CA ILE A 20 24.25 44.66 2.06
C ILE A 20 23.63 44.52 0.67
N GLU A 21 23.77 43.35 0.05
CA GLU A 21 22.97 42.98 -1.13
C GLU A 21 21.49 42.91 -0.71
N ILE A 22 20.76 44.00 -0.94
CA ILE A 22 19.30 44.02 -0.80
C ILE A 22 18.73 43.35 -2.06
N GLU A 23 18.48 42.04 -1.97
CA GLU A 23 17.88 41.27 -3.04
C GLU A 23 16.52 41.89 -3.42
N ALA A 24 16.37 42.30 -4.68
CA ALA A 24 15.13 42.93 -5.16
C ALA A 24 13.91 42.02 -4.89
N PRO A 25 12.74 42.56 -4.49
CA PRO A 25 11.56 41.78 -4.09
C PRO A 25 11.11 40.73 -5.11
N GLU A 26 11.32 41.00 -6.41
CA GLU A 26 11.01 40.06 -7.49
C GLU A 26 11.95 38.84 -7.53
N HIS A 27 13.23 39.04 -7.22
CA HIS A 27 14.24 37.98 -7.19
C HIS A 27 14.04 37.08 -5.96
N SER A 28 13.69 37.66 -4.81
CA SER A 28 13.36 36.88 -3.61
C SER A 28 12.08 36.06 -3.78
N LEU A 29 11.04 36.59 -4.45
CA LEU A 29 9.83 35.83 -4.80
C LEU A 29 10.13 34.69 -5.79
N LYS A 30 10.94 34.93 -6.83
CA LYS A 30 11.38 33.89 -7.78
C LYS A 30 12.19 32.79 -7.08
N ARG A 31 13.09 33.16 -6.16
CA ARG A 31 13.85 32.22 -5.34
C ARG A 31 12.94 31.39 -4.44
N GLN A 32 12.00 32.02 -3.73
CA GLN A 32 11.02 31.34 -2.89
C GLN A 32 10.13 30.39 -3.70
N ARG A 33 9.71 30.77 -4.92
CA ARG A 33 9.00 29.88 -5.88
C ARG A 33 9.82 28.65 -6.23
N ARG A 34 11.10 28.84 -6.53
CA ARG A 34 12.03 27.76 -6.89
C ARG A 34 12.31 26.83 -5.72
N GLU A 35 12.53 27.38 -4.52
CA GLU A 35 12.72 26.63 -3.28
C GLU A 35 11.45 25.84 -2.91
N LYS A 36 10.27 26.46 -3.05
CA LYS A 36 8.97 25.79 -2.85
C LYS A 36 8.79 24.64 -3.84
N ARG A 37 9.04 24.85 -5.14
CA ARG A 37 8.99 23.77 -6.15
C ARG A 37 9.97 22.65 -5.85
N LYS A 38 11.20 22.97 -5.43
CA LYS A 38 12.19 21.98 -5.03
C LYS A 38 11.73 21.17 -3.80
N ALA A 39 11.16 21.83 -2.79
CA ALA A 39 10.62 21.17 -1.60
C ALA A 39 9.39 20.31 -1.91
N GLU A 40 8.50 20.77 -2.79
CA GLU A 40 7.34 20.00 -3.26
C GLU A 40 7.78 18.77 -4.05
N PHE A 41 8.76 18.91 -4.95
CA PHE A 41 9.35 17.81 -5.70
C PHE A 41 10.07 16.80 -4.79
N GLU A 42 10.86 17.27 -3.82
CA GLU A 42 11.50 16.39 -2.84
C GLU A 42 10.47 15.65 -1.99
N THR A 43 9.41 16.33 -1.57
CA THR A 43 8.32 15.70 -0.82
C THR A 43 7.58 14.68 -1.68
N TYR A 44 7.37 14.98 -2.96
CA TYR A 44 6.78 14.05 -3.95
C TYR A 44 7.65 12.80 -4.10
N LEU A 45 8.96 12.95 -4.32
CA LEU A 45 9.91 11.83 -4.39
C LEU A 45 9.90 11.00 -3.11
N ARG A 46 9.94 11.63 -1.93
CA ARG A 46 9.85 10.93 -0.63
C ARG A 46 8.55 10.13 -0.52
N ARG A 47 7.41 10.67 -1.00
CA ARG A 47 6.13 9.95 -1.01
C ARG A 47 6.17 8.77 -1.99
N MET A 48 6.76 8.93 -3.16
CA MET A 48 6.92 7.85 -4.14
C MET A 48 7.79 6.73 -3.61
N VAL A 49 8.98 7.03 -3.07
CA VAL A 49 9.87 6.02 -2.46
C VAL A 49 9.17 5.30 -1.31
N LYS A 50 8.43 6.03 -0.47
CA LYS A 50 7.65 5.42 0.61
C LYS A 50 6.53 4.50 0.09
N ARG A 51 5.87 4.87 -1.01
CA ARG A 51 4.85 4.05 -1.65
C ARG A 51 5.46 2.78 -2.22
N PHE A 52 6.55 2.92 -2.98
CA PHE A 52 7.31 1.81 -3.54
C PHE A 52 7.79 0.84 -2.44
N ASN A 53 8.44 1.34 -1.39
CA ASN A 53 8.89 0.51 -0.27
C ASN A 53 7.73 -0.20 0.44
N LYS A 54 6.56 0.45 0.54
CA LYS A 54 5.36 -0.17 1.11
C LYS A 54 4.85 -1.30 0.22
N GLU A 55 4.80 -1.09 -1.09
CA GLU A 55 4.39 -2.11 -2.07
C GLU A 55 5.36 -3.31 -2.04
N LEU A 56 6.67 -3.06 -2.07
CA LEU A 56 7.70 -4.09 -1.95
C LEU A 56 7.58 -4.93 -0.66
N LEU A 57 7.30 -4.30 0.48
CA LEU A 57 7.07 -5.01 1.75
C LEU A 57 5.83 -5.91 1.70
N VAL A 58 4.76 -5.44 1.06
CA VAL A 58 3.54 -6.24 0.86
C VAL A 58 3.84 -7.44 -0.04
N ASP A 59 4.58 -7.24 -1.13
CA ASP A 59 4.93 -8.33 -2.05
C ASP A 59 5.86 -9.35 -1.40
N MET A 60 6.87 -8.91 -0.65
CA MET A 60 7.74 -9.80 0.12
C MET A 60 6.95 -10.61 1.16
N HIS A 61 5.97 -9.99 1.83
CA HIS A 61 5.07 -10.71 2.74
C HIS A 61 4.25 -11.78 2.00
N LYS A 62 3.65 -11.43 0.85
CA LYS A 62 2.87 -12.35 0.02
C LYS A 62 3.70 -13.54 -0.43
N VAL A 63 4.90 -13.28 -0.98
CA VAL A 63 5.81 -14.34 -1.45
C VAL A 63 6.23 -15.24 -0.29
N HIS A 64 6.65 -14.67 0.85
CA HIS A 64 7.03 -15.48 2.01
C HIS A 64 5.84 -16.32 2.52
N LEU A 65 4.64 -15.75 2.57
CA LEU A 65 3.43 -16.47 2.95
C LEU A 65 3.18 -17.67 2.02
N LEU A 66 3.27 -17.48 0.69
CA LEU A 66 3.11 -18.57 -0.28
C LEU A 66 4.18 -19.65 -0.12
N CYS A 67 5.44 -19.28 0.14
CA CYS A 67 6.50 -20.26 0.44
C CYS A 67 6.19 -21.08 1.70
N LEU A 68 5.63 -20.44 2.74
CA LEU A 68 5.21 -21.13 3.96
C LEU A 68 4.04 -22.10 3.71
N VAL A 69 3.06 -21.69 2.87
CA VAL A 69 1.96 -22.57 2.43
C VAL A 69 2.51 -23.78 1.66
N ALA A 70 3.39 -23.55 0.68
CA ALA A 70 3.98 -24.62 -0.12
C ALA A 70 4.77 -25.61 0.74
N ASN A 71 5.54 -25.11 1.72
CA ASN A 71 6.25 -25.94 2.70
C ASN A 71 5.27 -26.77 3.55
N GLY A 72 4.14 -26.17 3.96
CA GLY A 72 3.07 -26.88 4.67
C GLY A 72 2.47 -28.03 3.85
N ILE A 73 2.15 -27.78 2.58
CA ILE A 73 1.65 -28.82 1.65
C ILE A 73 2.69 -29.94 1.48
N PHE A 74 3.96 -29.59 1.32
CA PHE A 74 5.05 -30.57 1.17
C PHE A 74 5.15 -31.48 2.39
N ARG A 75 5.19 -30.91 3.60
CA ARG A 75 5.24 -31.66 4.87
C ARG A 75 4.00 -32.54 5.06
N ASN A 76 2.83 -32.01 4.71
CA ASN A 76 1.58 -32.76 4.78
C ASN A 76 1.62 -34.00 3.88
N ARG A 77 2.13 -33.89 2.64
CA ARG A 77 2.31 -35.03 1.73
C ARG A 77 3.31 -36.04 2.26
N LEU A 78 4.42 -35.57 2.84
CA LEU A 78 5.42 -36.44 3.48
C LEU A 78 4.80 -37.29 4.60
N CYS A 79 3.90 -36.70 5.38
CA CYS A 79 3.18 -37.43 6.45
C CYS A 79 2.11 -38.41 5.93
N SER A 80 2.00 -38.60 4.61
CA SER A 80 1.16 -39.61 3.96
C SER A 80 2.00 -40.62 3.15
N ASP A 81 3.32 -40.63 3.31
CA ASP A 81 4.20 -41.60 2.64
C ASP A 81 3.87 -43.05 3.08
N PRO A 82 3.60 -43.99 2.15
CA PRO A 82 3.17 -45.34 2.48
C PRO A 82 4.12 -46.13 3.38
N ASP A 83 5.43 -45.91 3.24
CA ASP A 83 6.44 -46.65 4.00
C ASP A 83 6.48 -46.14 5.45
N LEU A 84 6.40 -44.82 5.63
CA LEU A 84 6.28 -44.21 6.97
C LEU A 84 4.97 -44.65 7.67
N LEU A 85 3.85 -44.73 6.93
CA LEU A 85 2.59 -45.20 7.47
C LEU A 85 2.67 -46.67 7.90
N ALA A 86 3.32 -47.53 7.11
CA ALA A 86 3.53 -48.94 7.45
C ALA A 86 4.38 -49.10 8.72
N ILE A 87 5.48 -48.33 8.84
CA ILE A 87 6.32 -48.31 10.04
C ILE A 87 5.48 -47.87 11.25
N ALA A 88 4.75 -46.76 11.14
CA ALA A 88 3.92 -46.27 12.23
C ALA A 88 2.85 -47.28 12.66
N LEU A 89 2.20 -47.96 11.70
CA LEU A 89 1.22 -49.00 11.99
C LEU A 89 1.84 -50.18 12.75
N SER A 90 3.07 -50.57 12.42
CA SER A 90 3.78 -51.67 13.10
C SER A 90 4.13 -51.39 14.57
N LEU A 91 4.22 -50.11 14.95
CA LEU A 91 4.53 -49.66 16.30
C LEU A 91 3.27 -49.49 17.18
N LEU A 92 2.08 -49.38 16.57
CA LEU A 92 0.85 -49.11 17.28
C LEU A 92 0.35 -50.35 18.06
N PRO A 93 -0.02 -50.20 19.34
CA PRO A 93 -0.67 -51.27 20.09
C PRO A 93 -1.97 -51.75 19.44
N ALA A 94 -2.20 -53.07 19.43
CA ALA A 94 -3.34 -53.70 18.76
C ALA A 94 -4.73 -53.15 19.18
N ARG A 95 -4.86 -52.65 20.40
CA ARG A 95 -6.10 -51.99 20.88
C ARG A 95 -6.48 -50.75 20.06
N PHE A 96 -5.51 -50.07 19.45
CA PHE A 96 -5.75 -48.88 18.64
C PHE A 96 -5.94 -49.20 17.15
N THR A 97 -5.57 -50.40 16.70
CA THR A 97 -5.69 -50.81 15.29
C THR A 97 -6.97 -51.61 15.01
N THR A 98 -7.63 -52.10 16.06
CA THR A 98 -8.87 -52.90 15.97
C THR A 98 -10.15 -52.07 16.04
N THR A 99 -10.06 -50.80 16.48
CA THR A 99 -11.21 -49.89 16.53
C THR A 99 -11.46 -49.33 15.14
N PRO A 100 -12.67 -49.47 14.57
CA PRO A 100 -12.99 -48.89 13.29
C PRO A 100 -13.03 -47.34 13.37
N PRO A 101 -12.66 -46.61 12.30
CA PRO A 101 -12.61 -45.14 12.33
C PRO A 101 -13.92 -44.46 12.77
N GLU A 102 -15.06 -45.10 12.50
CA GLU A 102 -16.40 -44.59 12.84
C GLU A 102 -16.67 -44.57 14.35
N ASP A 103 -16.04 -45.48 15.10
CA ASP A 103 -16.19 -45.62 16.56
C ASP A 103 -15.16 -44.81 17.35
N VAL A 104 -14.25 -44.10 16.66
CA VAL A 104 -13.23 -43.28 17.30
C VAL A 104 -13.87 -42.04 17.91
N ASP A 105 -13.70 -41.89 19.22
CA ASP A 105 -14.21 -40.78 20.00
C ASP A 105 -13.07 -39.96 20.63
N THR A 106 -13.42 -38.96 21.43
CA THR A 106 -12.43 -38.14 22.14
C THR A 106 -11.66 -38.94 23.21
N SER A 107 -12.25 -40.00 23.78
CA SER A 107 -11.60 -40.78 24.83
C SER A 107 -10.50 -41.70 24.26
N PHE A 108 -10.73 -42.23 23.06
CA PHE A 108 -9.76 -42.94 22.24
C PHE A 108 -8.57 -42.03 21.92
N LEU A 109 -8.82 -40.84 21.39
CA LEU A 109 -7.76 -39.88 21.05
C LEU A 109 -6.94 -39.48 22.28
N CYS A 110 -7.58 -39.22 23.42
CA CYS A 110 -6.90 -38.97 24.69
C CYS A 110 -5.99 -40.14 25.10
N SER A 111 -6.47 -41.37 24.97
CA SER A 111 -5.72 -42.57 25.35
C SER A 111 -4.54 -42.85 24.41
N LEU A 112 -4.75 -42.64 23.11
CA LEU A 112 -3.71 -42.77 22.09
C LEU A 112 -2.61 -41.71 22.28
N LEU A 113 -3.01 -40.46 22.53
CA LEU A 113 -2.07 -39.36 22.74
C LEU A 113 -1.26 -39.52 24.04
N LYS A 114 -1.88 -40.00 25.12
CA LYS A 114 -1.18 -40.37 26.37
C LYS A 114 -0.16 -41.47 26.14
N TRP A 115 -0.52 -42.52 25.39
CA TRP A 115 0.41 -43.58 25.04
C TRP A 115 1.57 -43.05 24.17
N PHE A 116 1.27 -42.20 23.19
CA PHE A 116 2.28 -41.59 22.33
C PHE A 116 3.28 -40.77 23.13
N GLY A 117 2.81 -39.89 24.02
CA GLY A 117 3.69 -39.08 24.89
C GLY A 117 4.50 -39.91 25.90
N ALA A 118 4.06 -41.12 26.23
CA ALA A 118 4.85 -42.06 27.05
C ALA A 118 5.87 -42.87 26.22
N THR A 119 5.64 -43.02 24.91
CA THR A 119 6.45 -43.86 24.02
C THR A 119 7.52 -43.04 23.30
N PHE A 120 7.19 -41.82 22.87
CA PHE A 120 8.09 -40.93 22.14
C PHE A 120 8.59 -39.81 23.05
N THR A 121 9.90 -39.57 23.03
CA THR A 121 10.54 -38.54 23.87
C THR A 121 11.13 -37.40 23.03
N MET A 122 11.10 -36.19 23.57
CA MET A 122 11.72 -35.03 22.92
C MET A 122 13.18 -34.91 23.34
N ASN A 123 14.09 -34.92 22.37
CA ASN A 123 15.52 -34.78 22.57
C ASN A 123 16.10 -33.67 21.65
N PRO A 124 16.23 -32.43 22.16
CA PRO A 124 16.76 -31.30 21.39
C PRO A 124 18.21 -31.43 20.91
N GLU A 125 18.98 -32.37 21.48
CA GLU A 125 20.40 -32.59 21.15
C GLU A 125 20.59 -33.40 19.87
N LEU A 126 19.50 -33.93 19.30
CA LEU A 126 19.55 -34.70 18.05
C LEU A 126 20.12 -33.84 16.90
N PRO A 127 21.07 -34.38 16.10
CA PRO A 127 21.75 -33.61 15.08
C PRO A 127 20.81 -33.24 13.94
N GLU A 128 20.92 -31.98 13.49
CA GLU A 128 20.33 -31.52 12.23
C GLU A 128 21.35 -31.73 11.13
N LYS A 129 21.07 -32.66 10.22
CA LYS A 129 21.93 -32.93 9.07
C LYS A 129 21.21 -32.41 7.83
N PRO A 130 21.58 -31.21 7.31
CA PRO A 130 20.86 -30.56 6.23
C PRO A 130 20.85 -31.32 4.89
N GLN A 131 21.72 -32.33 4.75
CA GLN A 131 21.86 -33.15 3.55
C GLN A 131 20.97 -34.40 3.55
N GLU A 132 20.38 -34.78 4.69
CA GLU A 132 19.50 -35.95 4.77
C GLU A 132 18.08 -35.59 4.29
N SER A 133 17.39 -36.53 3.63
CA SER A 133 16.02 -36.29 3.20
C SER A 133 15.09 -36.25 4.41
N ALA A 134 14.04 -35.41 4.35
CA ALA A 134 13.08 -35.29 5.46
C ALA A 134 12.38 -36.62 5.79
N ARG A 135 12.23 -37.50 4.80
CA ARG A 135 11.71 -38.86 4.98
C ARG A 135 12.64 -39.71 5.83
N ASP A 136 13.93 -39.75 5.50
CA ASP A 136 14.93 -40.54 6.23
C ASP A 136 15.05 -40.09 7.69
N VAL A 137 14.89 -38.79 7.94
CA VAL A 137 14.89 -38.23 9.30
C VAL A 137 13.71 -38.80 10.10
N LEU A 138 12.50 -38.79 9.55
CA LEU A 138 11.30 -39.33 10.21
C LEU A 138 11.39 -40.84 10.44
N GLU A 139 11.92 -41.59 9.47
CA GLU A 139 12.16 -43.03 9.61
C GLU A 139 13.11 -43.34 10.79
N LYS A 140 14.22 -42.60 10.91
CA LYS A 140 15.14 -42.71 12.05
C LYS A 140 14.48 -42.31 13.37
N ARG A 141 13.58 -41.32 13.36
CA ARG A 141 12.82 -40.91 14.56
C ARG A 141 11.87 -42.01 15.03
N PHE A 142 11.19 -42.70 14.10
CA PHE A 142 10.41 -43.89 14.45
C PHE A 142 11.27 -45.00 15.04
N GLY A 143 12.42 -45.31 14.44
CA GLY A 143 13.31 -46.35 14.96
C GLY A 143 13.88 -46.04 16.35
N SER A 144 14.14 -44.76 16.65
CA SER A 144 14.71 -44.32 17.95
C SER A 144 13.67 -43.91 18.99
N HIS A 145 12.39 -43.82 18.62
CA HIS A 145 11.32 -43.30 19.48
C HIS A 145 11.64 -41.92 20.09
N CYS A 146 12.39 -41.11 19.36
CA CYS A 146 12.85 -39.80 19.80
C CYS A 146 12.63 -38.76 18.69
N ALA A 147 12.13 -37.59 19.06
CA ALA A 147 11.96 -36.45 18.16
C ALA A 147 12.79 -35.27 18.64
N ARG A 148 13.32 -34.47 17.73
CA ARG A 148 14.17 -33.34 18.08
C ARG A 148 13.39 -32.17 18.65
N ASP A 149 12.27 -31.85 18.04
CA ASP A 149 11.44 -30.70 18.38
C ASP A 149 9.95 -31.02 18.26
N HIS A 150 9.14 -30.01 18.59
CA HIS A 150 7.68 -30.07 18.50
C HIS A 150 7.18 -30.43 17.09
N GLN A 151 7.90 -29.97 16.06
CA GLN A 151 7.51 -30.16 14.68
C GLN A 151 7.62 -31.64 14.30
N GLU A 152 8.77 -32.26 14.60
CA GLU A 152 8.96 -33.70 14.40
C GLU A 152 7.95 -34.52 15.22
N MET A 153 7.70 -34.16 16.49
CA MET A 153 6.66 -34.84 17.30
C MET A 153 5.28 -34.81 16.64
N THR A 154 4.90 -33.63 16.14
CA THR A 154 3.61 -33.42 15.47
C THR A 154 3.48 -34.27 14.20
N HIS A 155 4.54 -34.33 13.40
CA HIS A 155 4.58 -35.17 12.20
C HIS A 155 4.49 -36.67 12.52
N LEU A 156 5.26 -37.16 13.50
CA LEU A 156 5.23 -38.58 13.90
C LEU A 156 3.83 -39.00 14.34
N PHE A 157 3.17 -38.15 15.14
CA PHE A 157 1.82 -38.43 15.60
C PHE A 157 0.79 -38.36 14.46
N LEU A 158 0.92 -37.41 13.52
CA LEU A 158 0.06 -37.33 12.33
C LEU A 158 0.16 -38.60 11.48
N ILE A 159 1.37 -39.12 11.27
CA ILE A 159 1.60 -40.36 10.52
C ILE A 159 0.93 -41.55 11.24
N MET A 160 0.99 -41.63 12.56
CA MET A 160 0.27 -42.67 13.32
C MET A 160 -1.24 -42.56 13.18
N LEU A 161 -1.81 -41.37 13.25
CA LEU A 161 -3.26 -41.19 13.08
C LEU A 161 -3.70 -41.58 11.66
N ARG A 162 -2.90 -41.24 10.65
CA ARG A 162 -3.17 -41.62 9.26
C ARG A 162 -2.98 -43.11 9.00
N SER A 163 -2.08 -43.79 9.70
CA SER A 163 -1.84 -45.22 9.52
C SER A 163 -3.03 -46.08 9.98
N ILE A 164 -3.82 -45.59 10.94
CA ILE A 164 -5.12 -46.16 11.35
C ILE A 164 -6.31 -45.57 10.57
N ARG A 165 -6.05 -44.90 9.45
CA ARG A 165 -7.05 -44.35 8.51
C ARG A 165 -7.97 -43.27 9.09
N LEU A 166 -7.51 -42.52 10.10
CA LEU A 166 -8.24 -41.34 10.55
C LEU A 166 -8.07 -40.19 9.57
N PHE A 167 -9.16 -39.43 9.37
CA PHE A 167 -9.12 -38.24 8.53
C PHE A 167 -8.54 -37.06 9.33
N CYS A 168 -7.30 -36.69 9.00
CA CYS A 168 -6.51 -35.75 9.77
C CYS A 168 -5.99 -34.58 8.94
N ARG A 169 -6.03 -33.39 9.54
CA ARG A 169 -5.44 -32.15 9.03
C ARG A 169 -4.18 -31.80 9.83
N LEU A 170 -3.15 -31.38 9.11
CA LEU A 170 -2.01 -30.66 9.68
C LEU A 170 -2.37 -29.17 9.74
N VAL A 171 -2.38 -28.57 10.93
CA VAL A 171 -2.70 -27.15 11.14
C VAL A 171 -1.42 -26.37 11.41
N LEU A 172 -1.24 -25.26 10.69
CA LEU A 172 -0.02 -24.47 10.64
C LEU A 172 -0.32 -22.99 10.96
N SER A 173 0.34 -22.47 11.99
CA SER A 173 0.41 -21.05 12.34
C SER A 173 1.54 -20.40 11.55
N LEU A 174 1.23 -19.83 10.37
CA LEU A 174 2.25 -19.28 9.47
C LEU A 174 2.73 -17.91 9.95
N GLN A 175 4.06 -17.73 9.97
CA GLN A 175 4.75 -16.52 10.45
C GLN A 175 5.49 -15.80 9.29
N PRO A 176 4.78 -15.15 8.36
CA PRO A 176 5.41 -14.42 7.25
C PRO A 176 6.10 -13.14 7.74
N VAL A 177 6.92 -12.53 6.86
CA VAL A 177 7.61 -11.26 7.20
C VAL A 177 6.57 -10.17 7.45
N PRO A 178 6.61 -9.38 8.54
CA PRO A 178 5.54 -8.44 8.86
C PRO A 178 5.24 -7.39 7.75
N LEU A 179 3.96 -7.11 7.49
CA LEU A 179 3.51 -6.07 6.53
C LEU A 179 3.93 -4.63 6.88
N LYS A 180 4.40 -4.42 8.11
CA LYS A 180 4.92 -3.14 8.58
C LYS A 180 6.32 -3.37 9.10
N ALA A 181 7.26 -2.53 8.66
CA ALA A 181 8.58 -2.48 9.24
C ALA A 181 8.46 -2.34 10.76
N ALA A 182 9.27 -3.11 11.50
CA ALA A 182 9.42 -2.89 12.92
C ALA A 182 9.85 -1.42 13.11
N PRO A 183 9.37 -0.72 14.16
CA PRO A 183 9.89 0.60 14.44
C PRO A 183 11.39 0.46 14.64
N ASP A 184 12.17 1.08 13.76
CA ASP A 184 13.63 1.09 13.86
C ASP A 184 13.99 1.58 15.25
N LYS A 185 14.41 0.66 16.11
CA LYS A 185 15.26 1.02 17.24
C LYS A 185 16.60 1.34 16.62
N VAL A 186 16.72 2.55 16.08
CA VAL A 186 18.00 3.11 15.68
C VAL A 186 18.87 3.11 16.94
N ARG A 187 19.67 2.06 17.10
CA ARG A 187 20.84 2.12 17.98
C ARG A 187 21.75 3.17 17.33
N PRO A 188 22.15 4.23 18.03
CA PRO A 188 23.07 5.20 17.48
C PRO A 188 24.33 4.43 17.06
N PHE A 189 24.70 4.58 15.79
CA PHE A 189 25.95 4.08 15.25
C PHE A 189 27.08 4.75 16.03
N VAL A 190 27.70 4.04 16.97
CA VAL A 190 28.93 4.51 17.63
C VAL A 190 30.01 4.44 16.57
N ARG A 191 30.34 5.60 16.01
CA ARG A 191 31.42 5.78 15.06
C ARG A 191 32.74 5.64 15.84
N GLU A 192 33.32 4.43 15.80
CA GLU A 192 34.67 4.18 16.30
C GLU A 192 35.65 5.13 15.60
N LYS A 193 36.15 6.12 16.33
CA LYS A 193 37.28 6.95 15.89
C LYS A 193 38.53 6.08 15.89
N ARG A 194 38.92 5.57 14.71
CA ARG A 194 40.29 5.11 14.47
C ARG A 194 41.22 6.34 14.46
N SER A 195 41.92 6.58 15.57
CA SER A 195 43.05 7.50 15.60
C SER A 195 44.25 6.83 14.95
N ALA A 196 44.66 7.33 13.79
CA ALA A 196 45.95 7.04 13.21
C ALA A 196 47.05 7.70 14.07
N ARG A 197 47.97 6.91 14.61
CA ARG A 197 49.29 7.39 15.02
C ARG A 197 50.37 6.43 14.54
N SER A 198 51.33 7.06 13.89
CA SER A 198 52.48 6.56 13.15
C SER A 198 53.45 5.74 13.98
N ARG A 199 54.05 4.74 13.33
CA ARG A 199 55.22 3.99 13.79
C ARG A 199 56.51 4.76 13.48
N SER A 200 57.42 4.84 14.45
CA SER A 200 58.86 4.96 14.21
C SER A 200 59.64 4.27 15.34
N SER A 201 60.42 3.25 14.95
CA SER A 201 61.70 2.72 15.47
C SER A 201 61.99 2.65 16.99
N GLY A 202 62.30 1.42 17.47
CA GLY A 202 62.74 1.08 18.84
C GLY A 202 64.22 1.37 19.14
N PRO A 203 64.98 0.57 19.92
CA PRO A 203 64.65 -0.63 20.71
C PRO A 203 65.08 -0.53 22.20
N GLU A 204 64.67 -1.45 23.08
CA GLU A 204 65.60 -2.07 24.05
C GLU A 204 65.05 -3.30 24.81
N ARG A 205 66.01 -4.10 25.27
CA ARG A 205 65.94 -5.47 25.75
C ARG A 205 65.63 -5.56 27.25
N GLY A 206 65.06 -6.68 27.68
CA GLY A 206 65.45 -7.32 28.94
C GLY A 206 64.33 -7.88 29.83
N GLY A 207 64.39 -9.19 30.08
CA GLY A 207 64.25 -9.68 31.46
C GLY A 207 63.01 -10.51 31.86
N LYS A 208 63.08 -11.82 31.58
CA LYS A 208 62.90 -12.98 32.51
C LYS A 208 61.60 -13.17 33.34
N ARG A 209 61.10 -14.42 33.19
CA ARG A 209 60.65 -15.42 34.22
C ARG A 209 59.33 -15.14 34.97
N GLN A 210 58.56 -16.10 35.49
CA GLN A 210 58.38 -17.57 35.35
C GLN A 210 57.17 -17.95 36.24
N ARG A 211 56.35 -18.90 35.76
CA ARG A 211 55.27 -19.72 36.39
C ARG A 211 55.14 -19.83 37.93
N LYS A 212 53.89 -19.87 38.44
CA LYS A 212 53.15 -21.02 39.09
C LYS A 212 51.86 -20.49 39.78
N ARG A 213 50.64 -21.06 39.56
CA ARG A 213 49.91 -22.10 40.37
C ARG A 213 49.78 -21.72 41.86
N GLU A 214 48.67 -21.81 42.57
CA GLU A 214 47.43 -22.63 42.50
C GLU A 214 46.47 -22.18 43.64
N LYS A 215 45.23 -22.71 43.63
CA LYS A 215 44.29 -22.98 44.75
C LYS A 215 43.19 -21.98 45.18
N GLU A 216 41.97 -22.32 44.74
CA GLU A 216 40.77 -22.77 45.51
C GLU A 216 40.45 -22.24 46.92
N GLN A 217 39.24 -21.71 47.09
CA GLN A 217 38.09 -22.21 47.93
C GLN A 217 37.04 -21.06 48.01
N LYS A 218 35.76 -21.23 47.61
CA LYS A 218 34.56 -21.90 48.20
C LYS A 218 33.81 -21.05 49.26
N GLU A 219 32.47 -21.20 49.26
CA GLU A 219 31.36 -20.62 50.08
C GLU A 219 30.58 -19.49 49.37
N GLU A 220 29.29 -19.63 48.98
CA GLU A 220 28.03 -19.81 49.76
C GLU A 220 27.89 -18.71 50.84
N THR A 221 26.83 -17.89 51.00
CA THR A 221 25.37 -18.07 50.88
C THR A 221 24.70 -16.67 50.96
N GLU A 222 23.40 -16.58 50.58
CA GLU A 222 22.25 -15.81 51.16
C GLU A 222 22.51 -14.56 52.05
N GLU A 223 21.66 -13.54 52.19
CA GLU A 223 20.35 -13.06 51.73
C GLU A 223 20.28 -11.59 52.24
N GLU A 224 19.18 -10.91 51.92
CA GLU A 224 18.61 -9.75 52.63
C GLU A 224 18.76 -8.31 52.09
N LYS A 225 17.55 -7.75 51.97
CA LYS A 225 17.06 -6.37 51.82
C LYS A 225 17.60 -5.49 52.97
N GLU A 226 17.76 -4.18 52.88
CA GLU A 226 16.81 -3.08 52.67
C GLU A 226 17.64 -1.78 52.65
N GLY A 227 17.09 -0.67 52.12
CA GLY A 227 17.69 0.64 52.38
C GLY A 227 17.41 1.70 51.32
N VAL A 228 16.36 2.48 51.55
CA VAL A 228 15.89 3.66 50.80
C VAL A 228 16.80 4.87 51.09
N GLU A 229 17.11 5.71 50.09
CA GLU A 229 16.85 7.18 50.13
C GLU A 229 17.24 7.95 48.84
N THR A 230 16.20 8.56 48.26
CA THR A 230 16.08 9.91 47.65
C THR A 230 17.16 10.51 46.74
N ALA A 231 16.78 10.85 45.50
CA ALA A 231 16.73 12.24 45.03
C ALA A 231 16.03 12.34 43.66
N ALA A 232 15.08 13.28 43.56
CA ALA A 232 14.25 13.56 42.40
C ALA A 232 14.87 14.64 41.49
N VAL A 233 14.82 14.49 40.16
CA VAL A 233 14.80 15.63 39.20
C VAL A 233 14.03 15.28 37.91
N LEU A 234 12.84 15.87 37.81
CA LEU A 234 12.19 16.57 36.67
C LEU A 234 12.19 15.96 35.25
N LYS A 235 10.98 15.57 34.82
CA LYS A 235 10.56 15.37 33.42
C LYS A 235 10.03 16.67 32.81
N PRO A 236 10.43 17.07 31.59
CA PRO A 236 9.69 18.07 30.83
C PRO A 236 8.48 17.43 30.13
N LYS A 237 7.32 18.06 30.34
CA LYS A 237 6.09 17.86 29.55
C LYS A 237 6.34 18.38 28.14
N ASN A 238 5.98 17.63 27.10
CA ASN A 238 5.70 18.24 25.82
C ASN A 238 4.41 17.70 25.20
N LYS A 239 3.49 18.65 25.00
CA LYS A 239 2.23 18.50 24.27
C LYS A 239 2.56 18.54 22.78
N GLN A 240 2.09 17.58 21.98
CA GLN A 240 1.73 17.87 20.58
C GLN A 240 0.82 16.80 19.96
N ARG A 241 -0.43 17.23 19.81
CA ARG A 241 -1.34 17.10 18.65
C ARG A 241 -1.22 15.86 17.75
N ARG A 242 -2.29 15.06 17.85
CA ARG A 242 -2.80 14.15 16.83
C ARG A 242 -3.07 14.91 15.53
N SER A 243 -2.60 14.38 14.41
CA SER A 243 -3.13 14.68 13.07
C SER A 243 -3.74 13.39 12.48
N VAL A 244 -5.02 13.51 12.13
CA VAL A 244 -5.84 12.51 11.44
C VAL A 244 -5.63 12.71 9.95
N ALA A 245 -5.44 11.64 9.19
CA ALA A 245 -5.57 11.66 7.73
C ALA A 245 -6.31 10.40 7.27
N SER A 246 -7.62 10.57 7.08
CA SER A 246 -8.45 9.75 6.21
C SER A 246 -8.25 10.26 4.77
N LYS A 247 -7.60 9.45 3.93
CA LYS A 247 -7.69 9.57 2.47
C LYS A 247 -7.92 8.16 1.92
N VAL A 248 -9.19 7.90 1.60
CA VAL A 248 -9.59 6.84 0.67
C VAL A 248 -9.19 7.36 -0.72
N CYS A 249 -8.33 6.64 -1.42
CA CYS A 249 -7.96 6.88 -2.80
C CYS A 249 -8.35 5.62 -3.56
N TYR A 250 -9.26 5.75 -4.51
CA TYR A 250 -9.56 4.68 -5.46
C TYR A 250 -8.30 4.43 -6.30
N LYS A 251 -7.99 3.15 -6.51
CA LYS A 251 -6.90 2.68 -7.36
C LYS A 251 -7.49 2.58 -8.77
N GLU A 252 -7.15 3.52 -9.63
CA GLU A 252 -7.26 3.33 -11.08
C GLU A 252 -5.86 3.07 -11.63
N GLU A 253 -5.76 2.02 -12.43
CA GLU A 253 -4.58 1.69 -13.23
C GLU A 253 -4.54 2.63 -14.43
N SER A 254 -3.40 3.29 -14.68
CA SER A 254 -2.80 3.37 -16.03
C SER A 254 -1.58 4.31 -16.07
N SER A 255 -0.55 3.79 -16.75
CA SER A 255 0.42 4.40 -17.66
C SER A 255 1.17 5.69 -17.33
N GLU A 256 2.48 5.60 -17.57
CA GLU A 256 3.52 6.60 -17.43
C GLU A 256 3.50 7.70 -18.52
N GLY A 257 4.14 8.84 -18.21
CA GLY A 257 4.46 9.97 -19.11
C GLY A 257 3.59 11.22 -18.85
N GLU A 258 4.06 12.47 -18.86
CA GLU A 258 5.37 13.12 -18.89
C GLU A 258 5.11 14.61 -18.54
N GLU A 259 6.17 15.34 -18.21
CA GLU A 259 6.33 16.81 -18.27
C GLU A 259 5.52 17.79 -17.38
N VAL A 260 6.25 18.73 -16.76
CA VAL A 260 5.74 19.84 -15.93
C VAL A 260 6.07 21.17 -16.60
N SER A 261 5.04 21.97 -16.91
CA SER A 261 5.15 23.38 -17.29
C SER A 261 4.40 24.28 -16.28
N ASP A 262 4.83 25.53 -16.22
CA ASP A 262 4.93 26.41 -15.05
C ASP A 262 3.85 27.52 -15.01
N GLY A 263 3.56 28.04 -13.81
CA GLY A 263 2.80 29.29 -13.55
C GLY A 263 1.32 29.10 -13.14
N GLU A 264 0.74 29.75 -12.14
CA GLU A 264 1.07 31.01 -11.45
C GLU A 264 0.59 31.01 -9.98
N GLU A 265 1.23 31.88 -9.19
CA GLU A 265 1.10 32.05 -7.75
C GLU A 265 0.25 33.29 -7.42
N PHE A 266 -0.61 33.17 -6.40
CA PHE A 266 -1.16 34.32 -5.66
C PHE A 266 -0.99 34.08 -4.14
N ARG A 267 -0.28 35.01 -3.49
CA ARG A 267 -0.06 35.22 -2.04
C ARG A 267 -0.60 36.64 -1.75
N ALA A 268 -1.02 37.07 -0.57
CA ALA A 268 -1.23 36.55 0.78
C ALA A 268 -1.99 37.66 1.55
N SER A 269 -2.60 37.37 2.69
CA SER A 269 -2.47 38.27 3.86
C SER A 269 -2.86 37.57 5.15
N SER A 270 -1.86 37.51 6.03
CA SER A 270 -1.96 37.29 7.47
C SER A 270 -2.10 38.65 8.13
N ALA A 271 -3.05 38.80 9.06
CA ALA A 271 -3.07 39.87 10.04
C ALA A 271 -3.37 39.25 11.41
N GLU A 272 -2.64 39.76 12.38
CA GLU A 272 -2.46 39.27 13.74
C GLU A 272 -3.59 39.68 14.69
N ASP A 273 -3.44 39.16 15.91
CA ASP A 273 -4.28 39.21 17.10
C ASP A 273 -4.89 40.58 17.47
N SER A 274 -6.07 40.51 18.11
CA SER A 274 -6.46 41.48 19.14
C SER A 274 -7.27 40.77 20.23
N GLU A 275 -6.91 41.09 21.46
CA GLU A 275 -7.42 40.60 22.73
C GLU A 275 -8.82 41.19 23.04
N ASP A 276 -9.60 40.47 23.86
CA ASP A 276 -10.10 40.93 25.17
C ASP A 276 -11.52 40.42 25.53
N SER A 277 -11.64 40.07 26.82
CA SER A 277 -12.82 40.17 27.71
C SER A 277 -13.83 39.02 27.86
N GLU A 278 -13.63 38.29 28.98
CA GLU A 278 -14.57 38.09 30.11
C GLU A 278 -15.98 37.50 29.87
N ALA A 279 -16.24 36.31 30.46
CA ALA A 279 -17.35 36.09 31.39
C ALA A 279 -17.25 34.73 32.11
N GLU A 280 -17.02 34.82 33.41
CA GLU A 280 -16.97 33.77 34.43
C GLU A 280 -18.38 33.25 34.78
N VAL A 281 -18.58 31.93 34.94
CA VAL A 281 -19.46 31.40 36.01
C VAL A 281 -18.84 30.16 36.63
N ASN A 282 -18.57 30.32 37.91
CA ASN A 282 -17.82 29.49 38.84
C ASN A 282 -18.81 28.57 39.60
N ARG A 283 -18.57 27.26 39.72
CA ARG A 283 -19.03 26.45 40.87
C ARG A 283 -17.98 25.41 41.27
N ARG A 284 -17.42 25.61 42.46
CA ARG A 284 -16.36 24.85 43.13
C ARG A 284 -16.84 23.49 43.67
N PRO A 285 -15.91 22.53 43.94
CA PRO A 285 -16.21 21.23 44.54
C PRO A 285 -16.07 21.23 46.07
N GLY A 286 -17.01 20.57 46.76
CA GLY A 286 -16.98 20.33 48.20
C GLY A 286 -16.29 19.00 48.56
N ARG A 287 -15.41 19.05 49.56
CA ARG A 287 -14.58 17.96 50.09
C ARG A 287 -14.95 17.75 51.56
N LYS A 288 -15.27 16.51 51.99
CA LYS A 288 -14.88 15.85 53.27
C LYS A 288 -15.86 14.72 53.65
N GLY A 289 -15.31 13.65 54.20
CA GLY A 289 -16.06 12.67 55.01
C GLY A 289 -15.43 11.27 55.05
N ARG A 290 -14.51 11.05 55.99
CA ARG A 290 -14.04 9.71 56.43
C ARG A 290 -15.10 9.07 57.34
N GLY A 291 -15.32 7.77 57.21
CA GLY A 291 -16.05 6.93 58.17
C GLY A 291 -15.54 5.48 58.09
N ARG A 292 -15.31 4.87 59.25
CA ARG A 292 -14.70 3.55 59.51
C ARG A 292 -15.77 2.63 60.14
N GLY A 293 -15.67 1.31 59.93
CA GLY A 293 -16.46 0.25 60.59
C GLY A 293 -17.69 -0.17 59.76
N GLU A 294 -18.08 -1.44 59.59
CA GLU A 294 -17.84 -2.63 60.41
C GLU A 294 -18.17 -3.91 59.59
N ALA A 295 -17.66 -5.06 60.06
CA ALA A 295 -17.81 -6.36 59.43
C ALA A 295 -19.21 -6.96 59.65
N SER A 296 -19.74 -7.65 58.63
CA SER A 296 -20.81 -8.63 58.78
C SER A 296 -20.55 -9.81 57.84
N ARG A 297 -20.37 -10.97 58.46
CA ARG A 297 -20.43 -12.31 57.89
C ARG A 297 -21.86 -12.55 57.39
N ASN A 298 -22.02 -12.98 56.15
CA ASN A 298 -22.99 -14.03 55.82
C ASN A 298 -22.52 -14.83 54.61
N GLN A 299 -22.44 -16.14 54.82
CA GLN A 299 -22.29 -17.16 53.79
C GLN A 299 -23.57 -17.19 52.95
N ASP A 300 -23.44 -17.19 51.63
CA ASP A 300 -24.33 -18.00 50.82
C ASP A 300 -23.64 -18.48 49.54
N ASN A 301 -23.85 -19.75 49.25
CA ASN A 301 -23.27 -20.54 48.17
C ASN A 301 -23.96 -20.22 46.85
N ARG A 302 -23.25 -19.62 45.88
CA ARG A 302 -23.48 -19.82 44.44
C ARG A 302 -22.14 -19.82 43.71
N LYS A 303 -21.64 -21.03 43.46
CA LYS A 303 -20.51 -21.30 42.56
C LYS A 303 -21.06 -21.61 41.16
N ASP A 304 -20.20 -21.30 40.21
CA ASP A 304 -20.20 -21.68 38.80
C ASP A 304 -21.01 -20.80 37.86
N GLU A 305 -20.36 -19.70 37.44
CA GLU A 305 -20.39 -19.13 36.08
C GLU A 305 -19.52 -17.85 36.05
N ASN A 306 -18.19 -17.98 36.19
CA ASN A 306 -17.27 -16.89 35.81
C ASN A 306 -15.82 -17.37 35.61
N SER A 307 -15.60 -18.42 34.82
CA SER A 307 -14.25 -18.96 34.58
C SER A 307 -13.57 -18.38 33.34
N GLU A 308 -14.24 -17.59 32.50
CA GLU A 308 -13.68 -17.14 31.21
C GLU A 308 -13.09 -15.72 31.25
N GLU A 309 -13.65 -14.81 32.04
CA GLU A 309 -13.17 -13.41 32.10
C GLU A 309 -11.88 -13.22 32.93
N GLU A 310 -11.66 -14.06 33.94
CA GLU A 310 -10.44 -14.02 34.78
C GLU A 310 -9.18 -14.51 34.02
N VAL A 311 -9.33 -15.35 32.99
CA VAL A 311 -8.19 -15.96 32.27
C VAL A 311 -7.51 -14.97 31.31
N ILE A 312 -8.13 -13.83 31.02
CA ILE A 312 -7.60 -12.84 30.06
C ILE A 312 -6.56 -11.90 30.70
N LYS A 313 -6.49 -11.79 32.04
CA LYS A 313 -5.68 -10.75 32.71
C LYS A 313 -4.37 -11.20 33.36
N SER A 314 -4.06 -12.49 33.48
CA SER A 314 -2.90 -12.92 34.29
C SER A 314 -1.99 -13.99 33.69
N PHE A 315 -1.50 -13.86 32.44
CA PHE A 315 -0.45 -14.77 31.96
C PHE A 315 0.63 -14.04 31.14
N LYS A 316 1.88 -14.13 31.60
CA LYS A 316 3.07 -13.54 30.96
C LYS A 316 3.24 -14.15 29.57
N ARG A 317 3.18 -13.31 28.53
CA ARG A 317 3.50 -13.68 27.14
C ARG A 317 4.90 -14.30 27.09
N LYS A 318 5.01 -15.60 26.75
CA LYS A 318 6.29 -16.23 26.41
C LYS A 318 6.83 -15.49 25.18
N ARG A 319 8.02 -14.88 25.30
CA ARG A 319 8.71 -14.24 24.17
C ARG A 319 9.60 -15.30 23.52
N GLY A 320 9.31 -15.68 22.27
CA GLY A 320 10.11 -16.66 21.52
C GLY A 320 9.30 -17.37 20.44
N LYS A 321 9.96 -18.28 19.71
CA LYS A 321 9.31 -19.25 18.81
C LYS A 321 8.42 -20.17 19.65
N GLY A 322 7.14 -20.23 19.30
CA GLY A 322 6.16 -21.11 19.91
C GLY A 322 5.98 -22.41 19.12
N GLU A 323 4.94 -23.14 19.50
CA GLU A 323 4.51 -24.38 18.86
C GLU A 323 3.53 -24.05 17.72
N ASP A 324 4.10 -23.79 16.54
CA ASP A 324 3.36 -23.25 15.39
C ASP A 324 2.63 -24.33 14.55
N GLU A 325 2.63 -25.58 14.98
CA GLU A 325 1.96 -26.68 14.27
C GLU A 325 1.19 -27.56 15.25
N TRP A 326 0.02 -28.04 14.86
CA TRP A 326 -0.79 -28.98 15.64
C TRP A 326 -1.73 -29.74 14.69
N LEU A 327 -2.54 -30.66 15.21
CA LEU A 327 -3.38 -31.52 14.37
C LEU A 327 -4.87 -31.25 14.58
N GLU A 328 -5.68 -31.58 13.57
CA GLU A 328 -7.12 -31.79 13.72
C GLU A 328 -7.52 -33.15 13.19
N VAL A 329 -8.43 -33.82 13.89
CA VAL A 329 -9.00 -35.11 13.47
C VAL A 329 -10.50 -34.95 13.35
N TYR A 330 -11.07 -35.43 12.24
CA TYR A 330 -12.51 -35.47 12.08
C TYR A 330 -13.06 -36.72 12.79
N LEU A 331 -13.98 -36.50 13.73
CA LEU A 331 -14.71 -37.59 14.38
C LEU A 331 -16.03 -37.77 13.64
N GLU A 332 -16.22 -38.94 12.98
CA GLU A 332 -17.42 -39.22 12.17
C GLU A 332 -18.68 -39.23 13.04
N GLN A 333 -18.67 -39.90 14.20
CA GLN A 333 -19.84 -40.00 15.08
C GLN A 333 -20.29 -38.63 15.64
N ALA A 334 -19.34 -37.73 15.92
CA ALA A 334 -19.63 -36.39 16.40
C ALA A 334 -19.77 -35.35 15.26
N GLU A 335 -19.50 -35.78 14.02
CA GLU A 335 -19.47 -34.98 12.81
C GLU A 335 -18.75 -33.63 12.99
N ARG A 336 -17.58 -33.63 13.65
CA ARG A 336 -16.83 -32.42 14.02
C ARG A 336 -15.31 -32.60 14.00
N TRP A 337 -14.60 -31.50 13.77
CA TRP A 337 -13.15 -31.44 13.87
C TRP A 337 -12.67 -31.20 15.29
N VAL A 338 -11.84 -32.10 15.81
CA VAL A 338 -11.23 -32.03 17.14
C VAL A 338 -9.74 -31.74 17.00
N CYS A 339 -9.26 -30.66 17.62
CA CYS A 339 -7.84 -30.30 17.61
C CYS A 339 -7.04 -31.11 18.63
N LEU A 340 -5.79 -31.42 18.31
CA LEU A 340 -4.88 -32.18 19.14
C LEU A 340 -3.57 -31.42 19.33
N ASP A 341 -3.21 -31.19 20.59
CA ASP A 341 -1.91 -30.70 21.02
C ASP A 341 -1.04 -31.88 21.47
N VAL A 342 0.01 -32.14 20.69
CA VAL A 342 0.86 -33.33 20.84
C VAL A 342 1.73 -33.29 22.10
N GLN A 343 2.12 -32.12 22.60
CA GLN A 343 3.00 -32.03 23.77
C GLN A 343 2.25 -32.08 25.11
N GLN A 344 1.17 -31.32 25.24
CA GLN A 344 0.44 -31.23 26.52
C GLN A 344 -0.70 -32.23 26.64
N THR A 345 -0.86 -33.13 25.66
CA THR A 345 -1.95 -34.11 25.57
C THR A 345 -3.36 -33.49 25.53
N GLY A 346 -3.46 -32.25 25.04
CA GLY A 346 -4.71 -31.50 24.96
C GLY A 346 -5.57 -31.95 23.78
N VAL A 347 -6.75 -32.52 24.05
CA VAL A 347 -7.73 -32.93 23.03
C VAL A 347 -8.93 -31.98 23.04
N GLY A 348 -9.26 -31.41 21.88
CA GLY A 348 -10.44 -30.55 21.72
C GLY A 348 -10.33 -29.18 22.37
N GLN A 349 -9.12 -28.65 22.55
CA GLN A 349 -8.86 -27.37 23.22
C GLN A 349 -8.18 -26.33 22.30
N PRO A 350 -8.92 -25.67 21.38
CA PRO A 350 -8.33 -24.73 20.41
C PRO A 350 -7.58 -23.56 21.04
N MET A 351 -8.07 -23.09 22.20
CA MET A 351 -7.44 -21.98 22.93
C MET A 351 -6.06 -22.34 23.46
N LEU A 352 -5.79 -23.61 23.80
CA LEU A 352 -4.45 -24.03 24.20
C LEU A 352 -3.48 -23.97 23.02
N CYS A 353 -3.86 -24.51 21.86
CA CYS A 353 -3.05 -24.42 20.64
C CYS A 353 -2.72 -22.96 20.31
N SER A 354 -3.73 -22.08 20.34
CA SER A 354 -3.53 -20.66 20.02
C SER A 354 -2.58 -19.93 20.97
N ARG A 355 -2.52 -20.35 22.25
CA ARG A 355 -1.68 -19.72 23.28
C ARG A 355 -0.22 -20.16 23.20
N GLN A 356 0.02 -21.39 22.75
CA GLN A 356 1.35 -21.98 22.66
C GLN A 356 2.08 -21.60 21.37
N ALA A 357 1.32 -21.32 20.31
CA ALA A 357 1.84 -20.82 19.04
C ALA A 357 2.51 -19.44 19.16
N THR A 358 3.36 -19.12 18.18
CA THR A 358 4.08 -17.84 18.10
C THR A 358 3.09 -16.69 17.97
N GLN A 359 3.23 -15.70 18.86
CA GLN A 359 2.36 -14.53 18.88
C GLN A 359 2.96 -13.36 18.08
N PRO A 360 2.15 -12.60 17.33
CA PRO A 360 0.68 -12.73 17.21
C PRO A 360 0.25 -13.70 16.10
N LEU A 361 -0.80 -14.49 16.34
CA LEU A 361 -1.44 -15.28 15.29
C LEU A 361 -1.93 -14.36 14.15
N SER A 362 -1.66 -14.77 12.92
CA SER A 362 -2.03 -14.03 11.72
C SER A 362 -2.65 -14.94 10.65
N TYR A 363 -2.02 -16.07 10.35
CA TYR A 363 -2.53 -17.05 9.38
C TYR A 363 -2.50 -18.43 10.02
N VAL A 364 -3.66 -19.08 10.09
CA VAL A 364 -3.78 -20.45 10.59
C VAL A 364 -4.40 -21.28 9.48
N LEU A 365 -3.60 -22.13 8.84
CA LEU A 365 -4.03 -22.94 7.71
C LEU A 365 -4.02 -24.41 8.07
N ALA A 366 -5.09 -25.11 7.74
CA ALA A 366 -5.14 -26.55 7.77
C ALA A 366 -4.90 -27.14 6.39
N VAL A 367 -4.13 -28.22 6.32
CA VAL A 367 -3.94 -29.06 5.14
C VAL A 367 -4.45 -30.46 5.46
N ASP A 368 -5.45 -30.95 4.74
CA ASP A 368 -5.99 -32.31 4.95
C ASP A 368 -5.15 -33.40 4.25
N GLY A 369 -5.53 -34.67 4.42
CA GLY A 369 -4.84 -35.81 3.79
C GLY A 369 -4.82 -35.77 2.26
N ASP A 370 -5.81 -35.13 1.64
CA ASP A 370 -5.94 -34.99 0.19
C ASP A 370 -5.19 -33.78 -0.36
N GLY A 371 -4.64 -32.94 0.53
CA GLY A 371 -3.89 -31.74 0.19
C GLY A 371 -4.76 -30.50 -0.01
N CYS A 372 -6.03 -30.55 0.41
CA CYS A 372 -6.90 -29.37 0.40
C CYS A 372 -6.57 -28.45 1.58
N LEU A 373 -6.74 -27.15 1.36
CA LEU A 373 -6.43 -26.08 2.30
C LEU A 373 -7.70 -25.44 2.85
N LYS A 374 -7.69 -25.16 4.16
CA LYS A 374 -8.74 -24.36 4.84
C LYS A 374 -8.14 -23.35 5.81
N ASP A 375 -8.61 -22.11 5.76
CA ASP A 375 -8.19 -21.05 6.69
C ASP A 375 -8.99 -21.13 7.99
N LEU A 376 -8.32 -21.58 9.05
CA LEU A 376 -8.88 -21.73 10.38
C LEU A 376 -8.54 -20.53 11.29
N GLY A 377 -8.11 -19.41 10.73
CA GLY A 377 -7.83 -18.18 11.49
C GLY A 377 -9.00 -17.79 12.41
N CYS A 378 -10.24 -17.89 11.92
CA CYS A 378 -11.44 -17.58 12.72
C CYS A 378 -11.64 -18.48 13.95
N LYS A 379 -11.19 -19.75 13.88
CA LYS A 379 -11.30 -20.77 14.92
C LYS A 379 -10.28 -20.55 16.04
N TYR A 380 -9.04 -20.24 15.67
CA TYR A 380 -7.91 -20.22 16.60
C TYR A 380 -7.48 -18.82 17.06
N ASP A 381 -7.72 -17.78 16.26
CA ASP A 381 -7.29 -16.44 16.61
C ASP A 381 -8.38 -15.70 17.43
N PRO A 382 -8.13 -15.40 18.72
CA PRO A 382 -9.09 -14.65 19.54
C PRO A 382 -9.28 -13.22 19.03
N THR A 383 -8.32 -12.68 18.28
CA THR A 383 -8.35 -11.31 17.75
C THR A 383 -8.72 -11.23 16.26
N TRP A 384 -9.32 -12.30 15.73
CA TRP A 384 -9.71 -12.45 14.32
C TRP A 384 -10.52 -11.27 13.79
N LEU A 385 -11.56 -10.85 14.53
CA LEU A 385 -12.46 -9.77 14.10
C LEU A 385 -11.89 -8.36 14.34
N THR A 386 -10.76 -8.23 15.04
CA THR A 386 -10.23 -6.93 15.49
C THR A 386 -8.84 -6.63 14.92
N SER A 387 -7.78 -7.07 15.60
CA SER A 387 -6.42 -6.62 15.33
C SER A 387 -5.76 -7.39 14.19
N THR A 388 -6.15 -8.64 13.98
CA THR A 388 -5.49 -9.55 13.03
C THR A 388 -5.70 -9.17 11.59
N ARG A 389 -6.89 -8.69 11.25
CA ARG A 389 -7.19 -8.17 9.90
C ARG A 389 -6.21 -7.08 9.45
N LYS A 390 -5.62 -6.33 10.39
CA LYS A 390 -4.63 -5.26 10.10
C LYS A 390 -3.21 -5.79 9.86
N ARG A 391 -2.97 -7.08 10.14
CA ARG A 391 -1.70 -7.80 9.93
C ARG A 391 -1.76 -8.76 8.74
N ARG A 392 -2.93 -8.92 8.13
CA ARG A 392 -3.16 -9.80 7.00
C ARG A 392 -3.14 -9.04 5.69
N VAL A 393 -2.84 -9.77 4.61
CA VAL A 393 -2.98 -9.30 3.23
C VAL A 393 -4.46 -9.05 2.91
N ASP A 394 -4.68 -8.51 1.72
CA ASP A 394 -6.01 -8.36 1.16
C ASP A 394 -6.74 -9.73 1.11
N GLN A 395 -8.03 -9.72 1.48
CA GLN A 395 -8.81 -10.94 1.63
C GLN A 395 -9.15 -11.57 0.28
N GLU A 396 -9.44 -10.76 -0.75
CA GLU A 396 -9.77 -11.24 -2.09
C GLU A 396 -8.57 -11.96 -2.70
N TRP A 397 -7.40 -11.34 -2.62
CA TRP A 397 -6.14 -11.97 -3.06
C TRP A 397 -5.84 -13.27 -2.31
N TRP A 398 -6.12 -13.33 -1.01
CA TRP A 398 -5.88 -14.53 -0.20
C TRP A 398 -6.82 -15.67 -0.57
N GLU A 399 -8.11 -15.39 -0.78
CA GLU A 399 -9.09 -16.37 -1.21
C GLU A 399 -8.80 -16.91 -2.61
N GLU A 400 -8.45 -16.03 -3.55
CA GLU A 400 -8.01 -16.39 -4.89
C GLU A 400 -6.78 -17.31 -4.86
N SER A 401 -5.79 -16.97 -4.02
CA SER A 401 -4.56 -17.77 -3.89
C SER A 401 -4.80 -19.19 -3.37
N LEU A 402 -5.84 -19.39 -2.56
CA LEU A 402 -6.21 -20.70 -2.00
C LEU A 402 -7.22 -21.47 -2.86
N GLN A 403 -7.83 -20.82 -3.86
CA GLN A 403 -8.98 -21.35 -4.60
C GLN A 403 -8.70 -22.73 -5.22
N SER A 404 -7.53 -22.93 -5.82
CA SER A 404 -7.14 -24.20 -6.45
C SER A 404 -6.93 -25.35 -5.47
N PHE A 405 -6.81 -25.06 -4.17
CA PHE A 405 -6.61 -26.04 -3.11
C PHE A 405 -7.85 -26.17 -2.21
N ARG A 406 -8.97 -25.52 -2.53
CA ARG A 406 -10.18 -25.67 -1.71
C ARG A 406 -10.73 -27.08 -1.84
N SER A 407 -11.22 -27.60 -0.72
CA SER A 407 -11.95 -28.87 -0.71
C SER A 407 -13.22 -28.73 -1.56
N PRO A 408 -13.65 -29.78 -2.28
CA PRO A 408 -14.94 -29.80 -2.95
C PRO A 408 -16.09 -29.50 -1.97
N ALA A 409 -17.14 -28.86 -2.47
CA ALA A 409 -18.34 -28.61 -1.66
C ALA A 409 -18.91 -29.93 -1.15
N SER A 410 -18.89 -30.12 0.17
CA SER A 410 -19.41 -31.31 0.83
C SER A 410 -20.26 -30.91 2.03
N PRO A 411 -21.22 -31.76 2.46
CA PRO A 411 -22.03 -31.48 3.65
C PRO A 411 -21.18 -31.25 4.91
N ARG A 412 -20.01 -31.91 4.99
CA ARG A 412 -19.02 -31.75 6.06
C ARG A 412 -18.44 -30.33 6.09
N GLU A 413 -18.02 -29.82 4.93
CA GLU A 413 -17.47 -28.48 4.81
C GLU A 413 -18.52 -27.41 5.13
N GLU A 414 -19.75 -27.55 4.60
CA GLU A 414 -20.85 -26.62 4.90
C GLU A 414 -21.21 -26.60 6.40
N LYS A 415 -21.19 -27.77 7.04
CA LYS A 415 -21.46 -27.87 8.48
C LYS A 415 -20.36 -27.19 9.29
N GLU A 416 -19.09 -27.40 8.94
CA GLU A 416 -17.96 -26.73 9.57
C GLU A 416 -18.06 -25.20 9.39
N ASP A 417 -18.39 -24.71 8.20
CA ASP A 417 -18.50 -23.27 7.93
C ASP A 417 -19.64 -22.65 8.76
N LYS A 418 -20.79 -23.32 8.86
CA LYS A 418 -21.91 -22.91 9.73
C LYS A 418 -21.49 -22.89 11.20
N GLU A 419 -20.75 -23.89 11.67
CA GLU A 419 -20.25 -23.96 13.05
C GLU A 419 -19.26 -22.82 13.35
N LEU A 420 -18.31 -22.56 12.43
CA LEU A 420 -17.35 -21.47 12.55
C LEU A 420 -18.04 -20.11 12.54
N GLN A 421 -19.04 -19.92 11.67
CA GLN A 421 -19.83 -18.69 11.62
C GLN A 421 -20.64 -18.50 12.90
N ALA A 422 -21.31 -19.54 13.41
CA ALA A 422 -22.06 -19.48 14.66
C ALA A 422 -21.16 -19.10 15.84
N LYS A 423 -19.97 -19.72 15.94
CA LYS A 423 -18.94 -19.38 16.95
C LYS A 423 -18.45 -17.94 16.84
N LEU A 424 -18.38 -17.37 15.64
CA LEU A 424 -18.00 -15.96 15.46
C LEU A 424 -19.10 -14.99 15.93
N LEU A 425 -20.37 -15.34 15.73
CA LEU A 425 -21.51 -14.55 16.18
C LEU A 425 -21.71 -14.62 17.69
N ASP A 426 -21.40 -15.77 18.30
CA ASP A 426 -21.47 -15.99 19.75
C ASP A 426 -20.37 -15.25 20.53
N LYS A 427 -19.29 -14.80 19.85
CA LYS A 427 -18.23 -14.02 20.51
C LYS A 427 -18.82 -12.74 21.15
N PRO A 428 -18.42 -12.43 22.40
CA PRO A 428 -18.93 -11.26 23.10
C PRO A 428 -18.58 -9.97 22.35
N LEU A 429 -19.43 -8.97 22.53
CA LEU A 429 -19.21 -7.65 21.94
C LEU A 429 -17.86 -7.07 22.40
N PRO A 430 -17.09 -6.42 21.50
CA PRO A 430 -15.85 -5.75 21.88
C PRO A 430 -16.06 -4.75 23.02
N THR A 431 -15.18 -4.77 24.02
CA THR A 431 -15.27 -3.89 25.20
C THR A 431 -14.63 -2.52 24.99
N SER A 432 -13.79 -2.40 23.95
CA SER A 432 -13.06 -1.19 23.61
C SER A 432 -13.63 -0.53 22.36
N ILE A 433 -13.90 0.77 22.46
CA ILE A 433 -14.36 1.59 21.33
C ILE A 433 -13.42 1.45 20.13
N ALA A 434 -12.09 1.40 20.35
CA ALA A 434 -11.11 1.35 19.27
C ALA A 434 -11.21 0.07 18.42
N GLU A 435 -11.76 -1.02 18.97
CA GLU A 435 -11.92 -2.30 18.28
C GLU A 435 -13.08 -2.28 17.28
N TYR A 436 -14.12 -1.46 17.53
CA TYR A 436 -15.21 -1.25 16.58
C TYR A 436 -14.79 -0.49 15.32
N LYS A 437 -13.60 0.12 15.29
CA LYS A 437 -13.12 0.83 14.11
C LYS A 437 -12.74 -0.16 13.01
N ASN A 438 -13.55 -0.19 11.94
CA ASN A 438 -13.47 -1.13 10.82
C ASN A 438 -13.71 -2.59 11.24
N HIS A 439 -14.51 -2.82 12.29
CA HIS A 439 -14.93 -4.15 12.69
C HIS A 439 -15.88 -4.73 11.61
N PRO A 440 -15.76 -6.02 11.25
CA PRO A 440 -16.53 -6.60 10.15
C PRO A 440 -18.03 -6.73 10.45
N LEU A 441 -18.41 -7.09 11.68
CA LEU A 441 -19.81 -7.37 12.03
C LEU A 441 -20.54 -6.21 12.72
N TYR A 442 -19.79 -5.29 13.32
CA TYR A 442 -20.34 -4.33 14.27
C TYR A 442 -19.81 -2.94 14.00
N ALA A 443 -20.61 -1.93 14.35
CA ALA A 443 -20.22 -0.55 14.20
C ALA A 443 -20.88 0.38 15.21
N LEU A 444 -20.21 1.51 15.42
CA LEU A 444 -20.68 2.60 16.26
C LEU A 444 -20.99 3.81 15.38
N LYS A 445 -22.06 4.54 15.72
CA LYS A 445 -22.43 5.79 15.02
C LYS A 445 -21.28 6.78 14.93
N ARG A 446 -20.43 6.87 15.97
CA ARG A 446 -19.25 7.77 16.00
C ARG A 446 -18.21 7.48 14.90
N HIS A 447 -18.15 6.25 14.39
CA HIS A 447 -17.17 5.81 13.40
C HIS A 447 -17.68 5.86 11.97
N LEU A 448 -18.95 6.24 11.77
CA LEU A 448 -19.51 6.43 10.44
C LEU A 448 -18.72 7.48 9.68
N LEU A 449 -18.33 7.13 8.46
CA LEU A 449 -17.66 8.08 7.59
C LEU A 449 -18.64 9.16 7.09
N LYS A 450 -18.08 10.21 6.50
CA LYS A 450 -18.86 11.32 5.94
C LYS A 450 -19.94 10.85 4.97
N TYR A 451 -19.61 9.89 4.10
CA TYR A 451 -20.50 9.31 3.09
C TYR A 451 -21.12 7.99 3.53
N GLU A 452 -21.15 7.68 4.83
CA GLU A 452 -21.85 6.51 5.35
C GLU A 452 -23.02 6.97 6.23
N ALA A 453 -24.06 6.14 6.28
CA ALA A 453 -25.12 6.28 7.26
C ALA A 453 -25.73 4.94 7.66
N LEU A 454 -26.41 4.93 8.80
CA LEU A 454 -27.15 3.79 9.31
C LEU A 454 -28.53 3.76 8.67
N TYR A 455 -28.91 2.64 8.05
CA TYR A 455 -30.24 2.40 7.49
C TYR A 455 -30.68 0.95 7.74
N PRO A 456 -31.95 0.70 8.11
CA PRO A 456 -32.98 1.69 8.41
C PRO A 456 -32.63 2.51 9.67
N PRO A 457 -33.18 3.72 9.85
CA PRO A 457 -32.99 4.51 11.08
C PRO A 457 -33.40 3.76 12.35
N THR A 458 -34.32 2.80 12.20
CA THR A 458 -34.86 1.90 13.21
C THR A 458 -34.02 0.63 13.44
N ALA A 459 -32.81 0.56 12.90
CA ALA A 459 -31.92 -0.59 13.07
C ALA A 459 -31.79 -0.99 14.56
N ALA A 460 -31.94 -2.29 14.82
CA ALA A 460 -31.92 -2.84 16.17
C ALA A 460 -30.56 -2.59 16.85
N ILE A 461 -30.63 -2.24 18.14
CA ILE A 461 -29.44 -2.06 18.97
C ILE A 461 -29.02 -3.44 19.47
N LEU A 462 -27.84 -3.90 19.04
CA LEU A 462 -27.32 -5.22 19.44
C LEU A 462 -26.72 -5.20 20.85
N GLY A 463 -26.32 -4.02 21.34
CA GLY A 463 -25.80 -3.85 22.68
C GLY A 463 -25.22 -2.46 22.87
N TYR A 464 -24.50 -2.27 23.99
CA TYR A 464 -23.89 -1.00 24.33
C TYR A 464 -22.41 -1.17 24.66
N CYS A 465 -21.57 -0.31 24.10
CA CYS A 465 -20.16 -0.20 24.47
C CYS A 465 -19.92 1.19 25.08
N ARG A 466 -19.68 1.25 26.40
CA ARG A 466 -19.43 2.49 27.14
C ARG A 466 -20.51 3.56 26.91
N GLY A 467 -21.77 3.14 26.95
CA GLY A 467 -22.94 4.01 26.77
C GLY A 467 -23.32 4.30 25.31
N GLU A 468 -22.57 3.81 24.31
CA GLU A 468 -22.96 3.95 22.90
C GLU A 468 -23.58 2.69 22.33
N ALA A 469 -24.69 2.85 21.62
CA ALA A 469 -25.37 1.78 20.92
C ALA A 469 -24.50 1.19 19.80
N VAL A 470 -24.41 -0.14 19.80
CA VAL A 470 -23.75 -0.97 18.80
C VAL A 470 -24.79 -1.44 17.79
N TYR A 471 -24.50 -1.27 16.50
CA TYR A 471 -25.36 -1.70 15.40
C TYR A 471 -24.65 -2.76 14.56
N SER A 472 -25.41 -3.59 13.83
CA SER A 472 -24.83 -4.44 12.78
C SER A 472 -24.17 -3.56 11.72
N ARG A 473 -22.99 -3.99 11.25
CA ARG A 473 -22.30 -3.32 10.14
C ARG A 473 -23.09 -3.43 8.83
N ASP A 474 -23.95 -4.44 8.69
CA ASP A 474 -24.83 -4.64 7.52
C ASP A 474 -25.86 -3.51 7.37
N CYS A 475 -26.24 -2.87 8.47
CA CYS A 475 -27.12 -1.70 8.45
C CYS A 475 -26.38 -0.41 8.06
N ILE A 476 -25.09 -0.46 7.76
CA ILE A 476 -24.34 0.72 7.35
C ILE A 476 -24.16 0.71 5.85
N HIS A 477 -24.71 1.73 5.24
CA HIS A 477 -24.69 1.89 3.81
C HIS A 477 -23.89 3.13 3.41
N THR A 478 -23.13 2.98 2.33
CA THR A 478 -22.50 4.10 1.65
C THR A 478 -23.57 4.89 0.91
N LEU A 479 -23.50 6.21 1.05
CA LEU A 479 -24.37 7.16 0.39
C LEU A 479 -23.58 7.86 -0.71
N HIS A 480 -24.24 8.07 -1.85
CA HIS A 480 -23.66 8.71 -3.02
C HIS A 480 -24.48 9.92 -3.44
N SER A 481 -23.85 10.89 -4.11
CA SER A 481 -24.57 11.98 -4.76
C SER A 481 -25.30 11.45 -6.00
N ARG A 482 -26.25 12.25 -6.53
CA ARG A 482 -27.00 11.89 -7.74
C ARG A 482 -26.08 11.55 -8.92
N ASP A 483 -25.02 12.33 -9.12
CA ASP A 483 -24.03 12.11 -10.17
C ASP A 483 -23.20 10.84 -9.95
N THR A 484 -22.90 10.49 -8.70
CA THR A 484 -22.14 9.27 -8.39
C THR A 484 -23.02 8.03 -8.57
N TRP A 485 -24.30 8.07 -8.17
CA TRP A 485 -25.25 7.00 -8.48
C TRP A 485 -25.43 6.80 -9.99
N LEU A 486 -25.42 7.88 -10.78
CA LEU A 486 -25.50 7.80 -12.24
C LEU A 486 -24.32 7.02 -12.83
N LYS A 487 -23.12 7.15 -12.26
CA LYS A 487 -21.94 6.35 -12.67
C LYS A 487 -22.10 4.86 -12.39
N GLU A 488 -22.92 4.50 -11.41
CA GLU A 488 -23.31 3.12 -11.10
C GLU A 488 -24.54 2.67 -11.89
N ALA A 489 -24.97 3.43 -12.90
CA ALA A 489 -26.19 3.19 -13.69
C ALA A 489 -27.46 3.15 -12.82
N ARG A 490 -27.55 4.05 -11.84
CA ARG A 490 -28.74 4.24 -11.00
C ARG A 490 -29.16 5.70 -10.96
N THR A 491 -30.45 5.93 -10.83
CA THR A 491 -31.01 7.28 -10.67
C THR A 491 -31.80 7.39 -9.38
N VAL A 492 -31.71 8.56 -8.75
CA VAL A 492 -32.52 8.84 -7.55
C VAL A 492 -33.96 9.08 -7.99
N ARG A 493 -34.89 8.36 -7.37
CA ARG A 493 -36.32 8.45 -7.67
C ARG A 493 -36.83 9.88 -7.55
N LEU A 494 -37.81 10.23 -8.35
CA LEU A 494 -38.42 11.56 -8.35
C LEU A 494 -39.10 11.83 -7.00
N GLY A 495 -38.81 12.99 -6.39
CA GLY A 495 -39.41 13.43 -5.12
C GLY A 495 -38.72 12.91 -3.85
N GLU A 496 -37.67 12.09 -3.95
CA GLU A 496 -36.90 11.63 -2.79
C GLU A 496 -36.13 12.77 -2.12
N VAL A 497 -36.17 12.80 -0.78
CA VAL A 497 -35.42 13.77 0.04
C VAL A 497 -34.03 13.20 0.33
N PRO A 498 -32.94 14.00 0.27
CA PRO A 498 -31.60 13.51 0.61
C PRO A 498 -31.55 12.92 2.02
N TYR A 499 -30.98 11.71 2.15
CA TYR A 499 -30.82 11.07 3.46
C TYR A 499 -29.80 11.80 4.34
N LYS A 500 -28.78 12.41 3.72
CA LYS A 500 -27.74 13.16 4.42
C LYS A 500 -27.24 14.31 3.55
N MET A 501 -27.16 15.49 4.14
CA MET A 501 -26.47 16.64 3.54
C MET A 501 -25.06 16.72 4.10
N VAL A 502 -24.08 17.01 3.25
CA VAL A 502 -22.68 17.18 3.67
C VAL A 502 -21.97 18.30 2.91
N LYS A 503 -20.91 18.89 3.46
CA LYS A 503 -20.06 19.87 2.75
C LYS A 503 -19.40 19.27 1.50
N GLY A 504 -19.79 19.66 0.29
CA GLY A 504 -19.22 19.20 -0.98
C GLY A 504 -17.76 19.62 -1.17
N PHE A 505 -16.93 18.79 -1.81
CA PHE A 505 -15.51 19.11 -2.08
C PHE A 505 -15.22 19.59 -3.51
N SER A 506 -16.27 19.77 -4.32
CA SER A 506 -16.12 20.27 -5.70
C SER A 506 -15.47 21.66 -5.72
N ASN A 507 -14.83 22.03 -6.84
CA ASN A 507 -14.25 23.37 -6.99
C ASN A 507 -15.33 24.46 -6.86
N ARG A 508 -16.55 24.19 -7.35
CA ARG A 508 -17.72 25.08 -7.20
C ARG A 508 -18.11 25.25 -5.74
N SER A 509 -18.24 24.15 -5.00
CA SER A 509 -18.54 24.16 -3.55
C SER A 509 -17.47 24.90 -2.75
N ARG A 510 -16.18 24.67 -3.07
CA ARG A 510 -15.08 25.39 -2.43
C ARG A 510 -15.13 26.89 -2.74
N LYS A 511 -15.44 27.27 -3.99
CA LYS A 511 -15.59 28.67 -4.42
C LYS A 511 -16.74 29.36 -3.68
N ALA A 512 -17.91 28.72 -3.60
CA ALA A 512 -19.09 29.27 -2.91
C ALA A 512 -18.84 29.54 -1.41
N ARG A 513 -17.96 28.77 -0.77
CA ARG A 513 -17.59 28.94 0.65
C ARG A 513 -16.50 29.98 0.91
N LEU A 514 -15.95 30.64 -0.11
CA LEU A 514 -15.14 31.83 0.13
C LEU A 514 -15.99 32.96 0.72
N GLU A 515 -17.29 32.99 0.40
CA GLU A 515 -18.28 33.87 1.02
C GLU A 515 -18.46 33.52 2.52
N PRO A 516 -18.33 34.47 3.46
CA PRO A 516 -18.44 34.20 4.90
C PRO A 516 -19.77 33.54 5.30
N GLN A 517 -20.86 33.91 4.64
CA GLN A 517 -22.22 33.41 4.92
C GLN A 517 -22.38 31.91 4.60
N ASN A 518 -21.57 31.37 3.67
CA ASN A 518 -21.76 30.01 3.16
C ASN A 518 -20.80 28.98 3.75
N ARG A 519 -19.88 29.38 4.65
CA ARG A 519 -18.78 28.52 5.15
C ARG A 519 -19.26 27.21 5.81
N ASP A 520 -20.43 27.25 6.44
CA ASP A 520 -20.99 26.13 7.19
C ASP A 520 -22.16 25.41 6.51
N ILE A 521 -22.51 25.80 5.29
CA ILE A 521 -23.62 25.17 4.56
C ILE A 521 -23.18 23.81 4.01
N ASP A 522 -23.96 22.78 4.35
CA ASP A 522 -23.87 21.45 3.74
C ASP A 522 -24.60 21.47 2.39
N ASP A 523 -23.82 21.50 1.30
CA ASP A 523 -24.30 21.76 -0.06
C ASP A 523 -24.40 20.51 -0.95
N LEU A 524 -23.94 19.35 -0.48
CA LEU A 524 -23.97 18.09 -1.24
C LEU A 524 -25.02 17.13 -0.65
N ALA A 525 -26.07 16.89 -1.43
CA ALA A 525 -27.08 15.88 -1.16
C ALA A 525 -26.55 14.47 -1.40
N LEU A 526 -26.73 13.59 -0.42
CA LEU A 526 -26.40 12.17 -0.50
C LEU A 526 -27.65 11.30 -0.33
N PHE A 527 -27.70 10.25 -1.13
CA PHE A 527 -28.81 9.30 -1.19
C PHE A 527 -28.30 7.89 -0.95
N GLY A 528 -29.11 7.06 -0.30
CA GLY A 528 -28.83 5.63 -0.14
C GLY A 528 -29.34 4.81 -1.32
N HIS A 529 -28.86 3.56 -1.42
CA HIS A 529 -29.27 2.63 -2.48
C HIS A 529 -30.80 2.45 -2.55
N TRP A 530 -31.48 2.41 -1.40
CA TRP A 530 -32.94 2.26 -1.29
C TRP A 530 -33.75 3.44 -1.87
N GLN A 531 -33.13 4.61 -2.10
CA GLN A 531 -33.76 5.79 -2.70
C GLN A 531 -33.56 5.84 -4.22
N THR A 532 -32.89 4.84 -4.79
CA THR A 532 -32.51 4.81 -6.19
C THR A 532 -33.21 3.69 -6.94
N GLU A 533 -33.46 3.93 -8.22
CA GLU A 533 -33.93 2.95 -9.19
C GLU A 533 -32.86 2.74 -10.28
N GLU A 534 -32.96 1.62 -10.98
CA GLU A 534 -32.06 1.32 -12.09
C GLU A 534 -32.24 2.35 -13.19
N PHE A 535 -31.12 2.82 -13.75
CA PHE A 535 -31.15 3.79 -14.84
C PHE A 535 -31.80 3.15 -16.07
N GLN A 536 -32.89 3.76 -16.55
CA GLN A 536 -33.52 3.36 -17.79
C GLN A 536 -32.87 4.14 -18.94
N PRO A 537 -32.13 3.47 -19.85
CA PRO A 537 -31.51 4.15 -20.96
C PRO A 537 -32.57 4.71 -21.91
N PRO A 538 -32.37 5.92 -22.45
CA PRO A 538 -33.28 6.51 -23.42
C PRO A 538 -33.29 5.69 -24.72
N VAL A 539 -34.42 5.73 -25.44
CA VAL A 539 -34.58 5.05 -26.73
C VAL A 539 -34.16 5.99 -27.86
N ALA A 540 -33.41 5.48 -28.84
CA ALA A 540 -33.10 6.22 -30.06
C ALA A 540 -34.34 6.35 -30.95
N VAL A 541 -34.59 7.56 -31.49
CA VAL A 541 -35.75 7.87 -32.33
C VAL A 541 -35.26 8.58 -33.59
N ASP A 542 -35.82 8.22 -34.74
CA ASP A 542 -35.51 8.80 -36.07
C ASP A 542 -34.02 8.76 -36.44
N GLY A 543 -33.34 7.65 -36.10
CA GLY A 543 -31.92 7.49 -36.39
C GLY A 543 -30.99 8.44 -35.61
N LYS A 544 -31.50 9.15 -34.59
CA LYS A 544 -30.73 10.08 -33.75
C LYS A 544 -30.44 9.50 -32.38
N VAL A 545 -29.20 9.70 -31.93
CA VAL A 545 -28.74 9.22 -30.63
C VAL A 545 -29.19 10.19 -29.52
N PRO A 546 -29.84 9.72 -28.44
CA PRO A 546 -30.20 10.56 -27.31
C PRO A 546 -28.95 11.09 -26.60
N ARG A 547 -28.79 12.42 -26.53
CA ARG A 547 -27.62 13.09 -25.96
C ARG A 547 -27.93 13.77 -24.62
N ASN A 548 -26.89 13.92 -23.80
CA ASN A 548 -26.93 14.76 -22.60
C ASN A 548 -26.83 16.25 -22.95
N GLU A 549 -26.89 17.13 -21.94
CA GLU A 549 -26.76 18.59 -22.09
C GLU A 549 -25.45 19.04 -22.77
N PHE A 550 -24.42 18.19 -22.76
CA PHE A 550 -23.12 18.45 -23.37
C PHE A 550 -22.99 17.88 -24.80
N GLY A 551 -24.05 17.27 -25.34
CA GLY A 551 -24.06 16.68 -26.69
C GLY A 551 -23.40 15.30 -26.78
N ASN A 552 -23.06 14.67 -25.66
CA ASN A 552 -22.43 13.36 -25.58
C ASN A 552 -23.37 12.34 -24.89
N VAL A 553 -22.97 11.08 -24.80
CA VAL A 553 -23.71 10.07 -24.03
C VAL A 553 -22.84 9.57 -22.88
N TYR A 554 -23.42 9.51 -21.68
CA TYR A 554 -22.77 8.88 -20.53
C TYR A 554 -22.91 7.36 -20.63
N LEU A 555 -21.78 6.65 -20.75
CA LEU A 555 -21.72 5.19 -20.88
C LEU A 555 -20.75 4.62 -19.84
N PHE A 556 -21.05 4.82 -18.55
CA PHE A 556 -20.21 4.34 -17.45
C PHE A 556 -20.32 2.82 -17.25
N ARG A 557 -21.49 2.26 -17.59
CA ARG A 557 -21.79 0.82 -17.57
C ARG A 557 -22.43 0.43 -18.90
N ALA A 558 -22.27 -0.82 -19.31
CA ALA A 558 -22.85 -1.34 -20.54
C ALA A 558 -24.38 -1.19 -20.61
N CYS A 559 -25.08 -1.28 -19.47
CA CYS A 559 -26.53 -1.10 -19.37
C CYS A 559 -27.02 0.34 -19.59
N MET A 560 -26.14 1.33 -19.69
CA MET A 560 -26.51 2.72 -20.00
C MET A 560 -26.59 3.00 -21.51
N LEU A 561 -26.31 2.00 -22.35
CA LEU A 561 -26.40 2.13 -23.80
C LEU A 561 -27.85 2.44 -24.20
N PRO A 562 -28.09 3.53 -24.95
CA PRO A 562 -29.43 3.84 -25.47
C PRO A 562 -30.00 2.65 -26.24
N VAL A 563 -31.29 2.38 -26.04
CA VAL A 563 -31.96 1.27 -26.72
C VAL A 563 -32.03 1.57 -28.23
N GLY A 564 -31.64 0.61 -29.06
CA GLY A 564 -31.52 0.80 -30.52
C GLY A 564 -30.19 1.43 -30.96
N CYS A 565 -29.21 1.56 -30.06
CA CYS A 565 -27.86 2.01 -30.39
C CYS A 565 -26.80 0.94 -30.11
N VAL A 566 -25.65 1.08 -30.75
CA VAL A 566 -24.46 0.24 -30.61
C VAL A 566 -23.24 1.10 -30.28
N HIS A 567 -22.38 0.59 -29.41
CA HIS A 567 -21.11 1.23 -29.04
C HIS A 567 -19.96 0.74 -29.94
N MET A 568 -19.45 1.63 -30.79
CA MET A 568 -18.36 1.34 -31.72
C MET A 568 -17.05 1.98 -31.26
N ARG A 569 -16.04 1.15 -30.99
CA ARG A 569 -14.70 1.58 -30.58
C ARG A 569 -13.73 1.68 -31.76
N LEU A 570 -14.08 2.53 -32.73
CA LEU A 570 -13.27 2.79 -33.92
C LEU A 570 -12.66 4.21 -33.90
N PRO A 571 -11.35 4.37 -34.17
CA PRO A 571 -10.71 5.67 -34.15
C PRO A 571 -11.22 6.55 -35.28
N ASN A 572 -11.40 7.85 -35.01
CA ASN A 572 -11.85 8.85 -35.99
C ASN A 572 -13.21 8.57 -36.66
N LEU A 573 -14.05 7.68 -36.11
CA LEU A 573 -15.35 7.33 -36.71
C LEU A 573 -16.26 8.54 -36.95
N HIS A 574 -16.25 9.53 -36.04
CA HIS A 574 -17.01 10.79 -36.21
C HIS A 574 -16.67 11.58 -37.49
N ARG A 575 -15.49 11.37 -38.11
CA ARG A 575 -15.16 11.99 -39.40
C ARG A 575 -15.89 11.30 -40.54
N VAL A 576 -15.94 9.98 -40.51
CA VAL A 576 -16.64 9.15 -41.50
C VAL A 576 -18.14 9.37 -41.39
N ALA A 577 -18.68 9.35 -40.16
CA ALA A 577 -20.10 9.61 -39.90
C ALA A 577 -20.55 10.98 -40.44
N ARG A 578 -19.75 12.03 -40.25
CA ARG A 578 -20.03 13.37 -40.81
C ARG A 578 -20.00 13.42 -42.33
N LYS A 579 -19.20 12.58 -43.02
CA LYS A 579 -19.20 12.52 -44.49
C LYS A 579 -20.46 11.85 -45.03
N LEU A 580 -21.04 10.94 -44.26
CA LEU A 580 -22.24 10.17 -44.61
C LEU A 580 -23.53 10.75 -44.04
N ASP A 581 -23.45 11.90 -43.34
CA ASP A 581 -24.57 12.55 -42.65
C ASP A 581 -25.31 11.64 -41.65
N ILE A 582 -24.57 10.75 -40.99
CA ILE A 582 -25.10 9.83 -39.97
C ILE A 582 -24.85 10.41 -38.58
N ASP A 583 -25.90 10.40 -37.73
CA ASP A 583 -25.81 10.91 -36.37
C ASP A 583 -24.94 10.00 -35.48
N CYS A 584 -23.98 10.62 -34.80
CA CYS A 584 -22.98 9.92 -34.01
C CYS A 584 -22.68 10.74 -32.74
N ALA A 585 -22.64 10.09 -31.58
CA ALA A 585 -22.34 10.75 -30.31
C ALA A 585 -21.12 10.13 -29.64
N ALA A 586 -20.27 10.93 -29.00
CA ALA A 586 -19.12 10.40 -28.26
C ALA A 586 -19.60 9.72 -26.96
N ALA A 587 -19.05 8.54 -26.66
CA ALA A 587 -19.35 7.82 -25.43
C ALA A 587 -18.38 8.24 -24.33
N VAL A 588 -18.88 8.95 -23.31
CA VAL A 588 -18.09 9.33 -22.14
C VAL A 588 -18.16 8.18 -21.13
N THR A 589 -17.04 7.47 -20.98
CA THR A 589 -16.92 6.29 -20.10
C THR A 589 -16.33 6.63 -18.73
N GLY A 590 -15.70 7.81 -18.59
CA GLY A 590 -15.08 8.22 -17.34
C GLY A 590 -14.66 9.69 -17.32
N PHE A 591 -13.94 10.07 -16.27
CA PHE A 591 -13.35 11.40 -16.12
C PHE A 591 -11.95 11.28 -15.55
N ASP A 592 -10.98 11.88 -16.23
CA ASP A 592 -9.60 11.96 -15.76
C ASP A 592 -9.34 13.31 -15.07
N PHE A 593 -8.42 13.32 -14.12
CA PHE A 593 -8.05 14.48 -13.31
C PHE A 593 -6.57 14.83 -13.49
N HIS A 594 -6.24 15.44 -14.62
CA HIS A 594 -4.91 16.01 -14.87
C HIS A 594 -4.96 17.54 -14.95
N GLY A 595 -3.84 18.21 -14.64
CA GLY A 595 -3.74 19.68 -14.72
C GLY A 595 -4.67 20.45 -13.77
N GLY A 596 -5.22 19.81 -12.72
CA GLY A 596 -6.11 20.46 -11.76
C GLY A 596 -7.58 20.60 -12.19
N PHE A 597 -7.93 20.11 -13.39
CA PHE A 597 -9.28 20.07 -13.92
C PHE A 597 -9.75 18.63 -14.17
N SER A 598 -11.05 18.46 -14.40
CA SER A 598 -11.63 17.15 -14.73
C SER A 598 -11.97 17.15 -16.22
N HIS A 599 -11.45 16.15 -16.94
CA HIS A 599 -11.62 16.00 -18.37
C HIS A 599 -12.42 14.73 -18.67
N PRO A 600 -13.46 14.78 -19.52
CA PRO A 600 -14.21 13.59 -19.89
C PRO A 600 -13.34 12.64 -20.72
N VAL A 601 -13.26 11.38 -20.30
CA VAL A 601 -12.62 10.32 -21.05
C VAL A 601 -13.65 9.75 -22.01
N THR A 602 -13.40 9.91 -23.30
CA THR A 602 -14.25 9.38 -24.36
C THR A 602 -13.65 8.09 -24.91
N ASP A 603 -14.42 7.01 -24.88
CA ASP A 603 -14.04 5.74 -25.50
C ASP A 603 -15.04 5.41 -26.60
N GLY A 604 -14.64 5.56 -27.86
CA GLY A 604 -15.49 5.27 -29.01
C GLY A 604 -16.71 6.17 -29.17
N TYR A 605 -17.64 5.71 -30.00
CA TYR A 605 -18.84 6.44 -30.39
C TYR A 605 -20.08 5.56 -30.32
N ILE A 606 -21.22 6.18 -30.07
CA ILE A 606 -22.54 5.55 -30.07
C ILE A 606 -23.25 5.95 -31.37
N VAL A 607 -23.82 4.97 -32.04
CA VAL A 607 -24.56 5.10 -33.30
C VAL A 607 -25.81 4.24 -33.22
N CYS A 608 -26.88 4.61 -33.91
CA CYS A 608 -28.04 3.74 -34.09
C CYS A 608 -27.65 2.43 -34.80
N GLU A 609 -28.26 1.32 -34.38
CA GLU A 609 -27.99 -0.03 -34.87
C GLU A 609 -28.14 -0.13 -36.40
N GLU A 610 -29.12 0.58 -36.96
CA GLU A 610 -29.41 0.64 -38.40
C GLU A 610 -28.23 1.09 -39.26
N TYR A 611 -27.33 1.91 -38.72
CA TYR A 611 -26.19 2.49 -39.46
C TYR A 611 -24.86 1.81 -39.16
N GLN A 612 -24.85 0.78 -38.31
CA GLN A 612 -23.61 0.12 -37.87
C GLN A 612 -22.82 -0.43 -39.06
N GLU A 613 -23.46 -1.24 -39.92
CA GLU A 613 -22.79 -1.90 -41.05
C GLU A 613 -22.28 -0.89 -42.07
N VAL A 614 -23.09 0.12 -42.38
CA VAL A 614 -22.74 1.18 -43.35
C VAL A 614 -21.53 1.98 -42.86
N LEU A 615 -21.51 2.36 -41.57
CA LEU A 615 -20.38 3.09 -40.99
C LEU A 615 -19.13 2.23 -40.91
N GLN A 616 -19.26 0.94 -40.58
CA GLN A 616 -18.12 0.05 -40.50
C GLN A 616 -17.45 -0.10 -41.88
N ALA A 617 -18.23 -0.40 -42.92
CA ALA A 617 -17.71 -0.52 -44.29
C ALA A 617 -17.09 0.80 -44.79
N ALA A 618 -17.73 1.94 -44.49
CA ALA A 618 -17.19 3.24 -44.85
C ALA A 618 -15.90 3.60 -44.10
N TRP A 619 -15.79 3.16 -42.84
CA TRP A 619 -14.58 3.36 -42.04
C TRP A 619 -13.42 2.50 -42.56
N GLU A 620 -13.66 1.23 -42.90
CA GLU A 620 -12.67 0.34 -43.50
C GLU A 620 -12.11 0.94 -44.80
N ASN A 621 -12.99 1.41 -45.69
CA ASN A 621 -12.60 2.10 -46.92
C ASN A 621 -11.75 3.37 -46.67
N GLU A 622 -12.10 4.17 -45.65
CA GLU A 622 -11.32 5.37 -45.30
C GLU A 622 -9.95 5.00 -44.72
N GLN A 623 -9.84 3.94 -43.91
CA GLN A 623 -8.56 3.45 -43.39
C GLN A 623 -7.65 2.99 -44.52
N GLU A 624 -8.16 2.19 -45.48
CA GLU A 624 -7.37 1.78 -46.63
C GLU A 624 -6.83 2.97 -47.43
N LEU A 625 -7.64 4.03 -47.57
CA LEU A 625 -7.26 5.23 -48.29
C LEU A 625 -6.22 6.05 -47.52
N ILE A 626 -6.31 6.11 -46.19
CA ILE A 626 -5.29 6.70 -45.32
C ILE A 626 -3.98 5.93 -45.44
N GLU A 627 -4.03 4.60 -45.33
CA GLU A 627 -2.84 3.75 -45.45
C GLU A 627 -2.17 3.87 -46.82
N LYS A 628 -2.96 3.90 -47.91
CA LYS A 628 -2.44 4.15 -49.27
C LYS A 628 -1.72 5.50 -49.33
N LYS A 629 -2.33 6.58 -48.82
CA LYS A 629 -1.71 7.91 -48.77
C LYS A 629 -0.46 7.95 -47.88
N GLU A 630 -0.45 7.25 -46.75
CA GLU A 630 0.73 7.17 -45.88
C GLU A 630 1.87 6.37 -46.51
N ARG A 631 1.55 5.30 -47.23
CA ARG A 631 2.50 4.53 -48.02
C ARG A 631 3.11 5.38 -49.12
N GLU A 632 2.30 6.10 -49.89
CA GLU A 632 2.78 7.04 -50.91
C GLU A 632 3.67 8.14 -50.30
N LYS A 633 3.29 8.71 -49.14
CA LYS A 633 4.11 9.69 -48.42
C LYS A 633 5.43 9.07 -47.94
N ARG A 634 5.41 7.83 -47.46
CA ARG A 634 6.61 7.09 -47.03
C ARG A 634 7.53 6.83 -48.22
N GLU A 635 7.00 6.34 -49.33
CA GLU A 635 7.75 6.11 -50.57
C GLU A 635 8.37 7.40 -51.11
N LYS A 636 7.61 8.51 -51.14
CA LYS A 636 8.14 9.83 -51.50
C LYS A 636 9.29 10.26 -50.59
N ARG A 637 9.18 10.06 -49.27
CA ARG A 637 10.27 10.35 -48.32
C ARG A 637 11.50 9.46 -48.53
N VAL A 638 11.29 8.17 -48.78
CA VAL A 638 12.39 7.22 -49.07
C VAL A 638 13.12 7.65 -50.35
N LEU A 639 12.39 7.96 -51.43
CA LEU A 639 12.98 8.43 -52.68
C LEU A 639 13.71 9.76 -52.51
N ALA A 640 13.16 10.71 -51.74
CA ALA A 640 13.83 11.97 -51.43
C ALA A 640 15.16 11.76 -50.68
N ASN A 641 15.17 10.86 -49.69
CA ASN A 641 16.37 10.51 -48.93
C ASN A 641 17.43 9.81 -49.81
N TRP A 642 17.02 8.90 -50.69
CA TRP A 642 17.92 8.27 -51.66
C TRP A 642 18.50 9.28 -52.65
N ALA A 643 17.70 10.23 -53.12
CA ALA A 643 18.17 11.31 -53.98
C ALA A 643 19.18 12.21 -53.27
N LEU A 644 18.96 12.53 -51.98
CA LEU A 644 19.90 13.28 -51.16
C LEU A 644 21.23 12.52 -50.99
N LEU A 645 21.18 11.22 -50.68
CA LEU A 645 22.35 10.37 -50.55
C LEU A 645 23.15 10.30 -51.86
N ALA A 646 22.48 10.05 -52.98
CA ALA A 646 23.12 9.98 -54.30
C ALA A 646 23.78 11.32 -54.69
N LYS A 647 23.08 12.45 -54.46
CA LYS A 647 23.67 13.79 -54.66
C LYS A 647 24.89 14.00 -53.76
N GLY A 648 24.83 13.60 -52.50
CA GLY A 648 25.95 13.67 -51.56
C GLY A 648 27.16 12.86 -52.01
N LEU A 649 26.95 11.63 -52.50
CA LEU A 649 28.01 10.78 -53.05
C LEU A 649 28.63 11.37 -54.31
N LEU A 650 27.82 11.90 -55.23
CA LEU A 650 28.31 12.59 -56.44
C LEU A 650 29.12 13.85 -56.10
N ILE A 651 28.68 14.63 -55.10
CA ILE A 651 29.43 15.80 -54.61
C ILE A 651 30.76 15.35 -53.99
N LYS A 652 30.76 14.30 -53.16
CA LYS A 652 31.98 13.73 -52.56
C LYS A 652 32.95 13.24 -53.62
N GLU A 653 32.48 12.56 -54.66
CA GLU A 653 33.31 12.09 -55.76
C GLU A 653 33.87 13.26 -56.59
N ARG A 654 33.04 14.29 -56.86
CA ARG A 654 33.47 15.52 -57.55
C ARG A 654 34.51 16.29 -56.73
N LEU A 655 34.37 16.36 -55.41
CA LEU A 655 35.35 16.95 -54.50
C LEU A 655 36.65 16.14 -54.51
N ARG A 656 36.56 14.80 -54.45
CA ARG A 656 37.72 13.91 -54.52
C ARG A 656 38.50 14.09 -55.82
N LYS A 657 37.81 14.23 -56.96
CA LYS A 657 38.45 14.49 -58.27
C LYS A 657 39.08 15.90 -58.36
N ARG A 658 38.52 16.91 -57.69
CA ARG A 658 39.03 18.29 -57.73
C ARG A 658 40.16 18.58 -56.74
N TYR A 659 40.16 17.92 -55.57
CA TYR A 659 41.09 18.24 -54.48
C TYR A 659 41.98 17.05 -54.06
N GLY A 660 41.72 15.84 -54.55
CA GLY A 660 42.49 14.65 -54.16
C GLY A 660 43.89 14.52 -54.80
N ALA A 661 44.30 15.45 -55.67
CA ALA A 661 45.54 15.34 -56.45
C ALA A 661 46.65 16.34 -56.07
N LYS A 662 46.54 17.09 -54.96
CA LYS A 662 47.64 17.96 -54.48
C LYS A 662 47.86 17.75 -52.99
N GLY A 663 48.90 16.99 -52.64
CA GLY A 663 49.33 16.86 -51.26
C GLY A 663 50.32 15.74 -50.99
N VAL A 664 51.44 15.65 -51.74
CA VAL A 664 52.69 15.05 -51.24
C VAL A 664 53.88 15.80 -51.85
N GLU A 665 54.90 16.06 -51.01
CA GLU A 665 56.24 16.64 -51.26
C GLU A 665 56.36 18.19 -51.18
N GLN A 666 57.34 18.83 -50.53
CA GLN A 666 58.34 18.51 -49.49
C GLN A 666 59.01 19.85 -49.07
N MET A 667 59.14 20.11 -47.76
CA MET A 667 60.32 20.62 -47.01
C MET A 667 61.04 21.98 -47.37
N PRO A 668 61.86 22.56 -46.45
CA PRO A 668 61.73 23.96 -46.00
C PRO A 668 63.00 24.84 -46.11
N GLY A 669 62.84 26.15 -45.83
CA GLY A 669 63.82 27.00 -45.12
C GLY A 669 64.78 27.88 -45.93
N GLN A 670 64.65 29.22 -45.83
CA GLN A 670 65.69 30.26 -45.71
C GLN A 670 65.00 31.65 -45.68
N GLU A 671 64.85 32.34 -44.55
CA GLU A 671 65.78 33.28 -43.87
C GLU A 671 66.17 34.54 -44.67
N GLY A 672 65.82 35.71 -44.11
CA GLY A 672 66.14 37.04 -44.62
C GLY A 672 65.74 38.21 -43.69
N LEU A 673 66.42 38.31 -42.54
CA LEU A 673 66.95 39.51 -41.85
C LEU A 673 66.08 40.78 -41.56
N SER A 674 65.99 41.07 -40.24
CA SER A 674 66.38 42.31 -39.53
C SER A 674 65.56 43.62 -39.63
N SER A 675 64.91 44.01 -38.52
CA SER A 675 65.19 45.21 -37.67
C SER A 675 63.94 45.64 -36.90
N GLY A 676 64.05 45.89 -35.59
CA GLY A 676 62.93 46.25 -34.71
C GLY A 676 62.66 47.75 -34.61
N GLU A 677 61.42 48.13 -34.28
CA GLU A 677 60.99 48.77 -33.02
C GLU A 677 59.46 49.04 -33.04
N GLU A 678 58.87 48.87 -31.86
CA GLU A 678 57.59 49.32 -31.25
C GLU A 678 56.46 49.97 -32.10
N GLU A 679 55.24 49.42 -32.06
CA GLU A 679 54.02 50.02 -31.45
C GLU A 679 52.72 49.24 -31.81
N GLU A 680 51.81 49.23 -30.82
CA GLU A 680 50.38 48.90 -30.75
C GLU A 680 49.60 48.27 -31.94
N GLY A 681 48.89 47.18 -31.64
CA GLY A 681 47.68 46.78 -32.37
C GLY A 681 47.34 45.29 -32.39
N GLU A 682 46.97 44.67 -31.27
CA GLU A 682 46.48 43.28 -31.27
C GLU A 682 45.01 43.18 -31.74
N ARG A 683 44.87 42.91 -33.05
CA ARG A 683 43.87 41.98 -33.57
C ARG A 683 44.46 40.57 -33.56
N GLN A 684 43.57 39.56 -33.61
CA GLN A 684 43.77 38.10 -33.78
C GLN A 684 43.69 37.33 -32.46
N THR A 685 43.11 36.14 -32.34
CA THR A 685 42.47 35.18 -33.25
C THR A 685 41.71 34.20 -32.34
N ALA A 686 40.63 33.57 -32.78
CA ALA A 686 40.09 32.41 -32.10
C ALA A 686 39.84 31.28 -33.10
N ALA A 687 40.41 30.13 -32.74
CA ALA A 687 40.42 28.89 -33.50
C ALA A 687 39.00 28.42 -33.88
N VAL A 688 38.89 27.90 -35.10
CA VAL A 688 37.70 27.26 -35.63
C VAL A 688 37.50 25.93 -34.91
N ASP A 689 36.44 25.87 -34.12
CA ASP A 689 36.08 24.70 -33.31
C ASP A 689 35.55 23.56 -34.18
N LEU A 690 35.99 22.35 -33.84
CA LEU A 690 35.91 21.10 -34.59
C LEU A 690 34.51 20.44 -34.52
N ALA A 691 33.43 21.25 -34.42
CA ALA A 691 32.08 20.77 -34.13
C ALA A 691 31.18 20.60 -35.37
N THR A 692 31.64 20.99 -36.56
CA THR A 692 30.78 21.08 -37.76
C THR A 692 30.76 19.84 -38.65
N TYR A 693 31.36 18.71 -38.22
CA TYR A 693 31.40 17.48 -39.02
C TYR A 693 30.77 16.28 -38.29
N TRP A 694 29.46 16.36 -38.02
CA TRP A 694 28.62 15.18 -37.84
C TRP A 694 27.19 15.44 -38.36
N PRO A 695 26.58 14.53 -39.16
CA PRO A 695 25.29 14.81 -39.78
C PRO A 695 24.13 14.58 -38.79
N GLN A 696 23.53 15.67 -38.30
CA GLN A 696 22.23 15.66 -37.61
C GLN A 696 21.10 15.53 -38.64
N ASN A 697 20.82 14.30 -39.05
CA ASN A 697 19.58 13.99 -39.76
C ASN A 697 18.39 13.98 -38.78
N ARG A 698 17.84 15.16 -38.52
CA ARG A 698 16.45 15.34 -38.09
C ARG A 698 15.93 16.63 -38.69
N GLN A 699 15.59 16.60 -39.98
CA GLN A 699 14.74 17.62 -40.56
C GLN A 699 13.30 17.30 -40.18
N GLU A 700 12.78 18.11 -39.25
CA GLU A 700 11.41 18.58 -39.31
C GLU A 700 11.23 19.28 -40.66
N ASP A 701 10.20 18.87 -41.40
CA ASP A 701 9.81 19.46 -42.67
C ASP A 701 9.56 20.97 -42.49
N GLN A 702 10.37 21.79 -43.16
CA GLN A 702 9.97 23.13 -43.58
C GLN A 702 10.15 23.24 -45.09
N GLY A 703 9.04 23.51 -45.78
CA GLY A 703 9.00 23.74 -47.21
C GLY A 703 7.67 24.36 -47.63
N ALA A 704 7.51 25.66 -47.36
CA ALA A 704 6.90 26.64 -48.26
C ALA A 704 7.22 28.06 -47.75
N GLU A 705 8.05 28.76 -48.52
CA GLU A 705 8.52 30.13 -48.31
C GLU A 705 7.47 31.21 -48.65
N ALA A 706 7.81 32.44 -48.25
CA ALA A 706 7.39 33.75 -48.79
C ALA A 706 6.18 34.46 -48.16
N SER A 707 6.42 35.15 -47.04
CA SER A 707 6.26 36.61 -46.92
C SER A 707 6.53 37.03 -45.47
N GLY A 708 7.46 37.97 -45.29
CA GLY A 708 7.77 38.51 -43.96
C GLY A 708 6.62 39.36 -43.46
N GLN A 709 5.79 38.81 -42.57
CA GLN A 709 5.01 39.52 -41.54
C GLN A 709 4.26 38.47 -40.69
N LYS A 710 4.44 38.50 -39.36
CA LYS A 710 3.72 37.60 -38.43
C LYS A 710 2.23 37.97 -38.41
N PRO A 711 1.29 36.99 -38.46
CA PRO A 711 -0.13 37.29 -38.36
C PRO A 711 -0.51 37.65 -36.92
N ILE A 712 -1.09 38.84 -36.74
CA ILE A 712 -1.65 39.34 -35.48
C ILE A 712 -2.81 38.43 -35.05
N THR A 713 -2.81 38.00 -33.79
CA THR A 713 -3.86 37.11 -33.26
C THR A 713 -5.20 37.84 -33.11
N LYS A 714 -6.34 37.13 -33.21
CA LYS A 714 -7.70 37.71 -33.00
C LYS A 714 -7.87 38.37 -31.63
N ARG A 715 -7.06 37.99 -30.64
CA ARG A 715 -7.06 38.56 -29.28
C ARG A 715 -6.27 39.86 -29.20
N GLU A 716 -5.18 39.99 -29.96
CA GLU A 716 -4.43 41.25 -30.11
C GLU A 716 -5.19 42.28 -30.95
N LYS A 717 -5.86 41.86 -32.03
CA LYS A 717 -6.75 42.75 -32.82
C LYS A 717 -7.86 43.39 -31.97
N LYS A 718 -8.47 42.60 -31.09
CA LYS A 718 -9.53 43.06 -30.17
C LYS A 718 -9.01 43.92 -29.00
N GLY A 719 -7.70 43.87 -28.74
CA GLY A 719 -7.02 44.75 -27.78
C GLY A 719 -6.66 46.10 -28.39
N GLN A 720 -6.23 46.12 -29.64
CA GLN A 720 -5.85 47.34 -30.36
C GLN A 720 -7.07 48.20 -30.73
N GLU A 721 -8.22 47.60 -31.09
CA GLU A 721 -9.47 48.31 -31.38
C GLU A 721 -10.10 49.06 -30.18
N LYS A 722 -9.69 48.71 -28.95
CA LYS A 722 -10.14 49.37 -27.71
C LYS A 722 -9.39 50.68 -27.42
N HIS A 723 -8.28 50.92 -28.11
CA HIS A 723 -7.43 52.10 -27.91
C HIS A 723 -7.41 53.08 -29.10
N LEU A 724 -8.21 52.84 -30.14
CA LEU A 724 -8.35 53.72 -31.31
C LEU A 724 -9.52 54.69 -31.16
N PHE A 725 -9.28 55.97 -31.47
CA PHE A 725 -10.30 57.03 -31.41
C PHE A 725 -11.33 56.90 -32.56
N PRO A 726 -12.57 57.39 -32.39
CA PRO A 726 -13.66 57.13 -33.34
C PRO A 726 -13.45 57.63 -34.78
N PHE A 727 -12.61 58.65 -35.02
CA PHE A 727 -12.35 59.15 -36.38
C PHE A 727 -11.29 58.34 -37.14
N GLU A 728 -10.59 57.42 -36.47
CA GLU A 728 -9.62 56.49 -37.09
C GLU A 728 -10.28 55.16 -37.50
N LYS A 729 -11.62 55.05 -37.38
CA LYS A 729 -12.42 53.84 -37.66
C LYS A 729 -13.27 53.93 -38.94
N VAL A 730 -13.06 54.95 -39.78
CA VAL A 730 -13.80 55.15 -41.05
C VAL A 730 -13.04 54.56 -42.22
#